data_AF-A0A399Z9E7-F1
#
_entry.id   AF-A0A399Z9E7-F1
#
_cell.length_a   1.000
_cell.length_b   1.000
_cell.length_c   1.000
_cell.angle_alpha   90.00
_cell.angle_beta   90.00
_cell.angle_gamma   90.00
#
_symmetry.space_group_name_H-M   'P 1'
#
loop_
_entity.id
_entity.type
_entity.pdbx_description
1 polymer ?
#
loop_
_entity_poly.entity_id
_entity_poly.type
_entity_poly.pdbx_seq_one_letter_code
_entity_poly.pdbx_strand_id
1 'polypeptide(L)'
;VGLYEILRYRKWNHLLMALWVGGFFLYLGQQFVLVVRYYLPLYPFFAIYAGFFVFWLWEQAKGVRAPWRLGARVAAAALIGIVVGYTFFWANAFASIYTRPVSRIAASNWLKANVPPDAVIANEHWDDPLPFGGYKGLTSSGDGLMDNYGEDGPEKRAQLQAWLDEADYIVLSSNRLYQSIPRLPRRYPLTTKYYEWLFDGELGFDKIQEFTSYPQWLGIIINDDASDEAFTVYDHPKVLIFKKSPRYSSAKTAQLLDSVDLSELEKLKPIDAVASKNGFRMTPTLAAANYAGGTWSDIFNPRDWINQMPLLAWLAMLWALGWIAFPYAFLTFRKFTDRGFAFAKTLGVLAFAWLPWTLASYQVLPFERTTMLLVLALLALGALALGWLQRAEFSRFVRARWKLLLGLELVFLAFFAIDLALRYGNPDLWHPWFGGEKPMDFAYLNAVIKTTYFPAYNPWFEGGFINYYYFGQVISATLTKFIGVVPEVAYNLLLPTFFALTASGAFGVTFNLVARTRTHDARPEDAISDAEFEIPHLRRAVVAGIFAAVFVLILGNLGQVGVFFQGLNDLGQAHGGAGGVSNYVTGLLTWLGGSEIPVPIGNWYWTATRIIPDTINEFPFFTFVYADLHAHLMALPFTLAALGLAAHAVLQRAQLKWYDLAIAALVLGSLRAINTWDFPTYLALMGCALGVGLFAEQRAPARDDALDLPSGGLNWSELIQRYLWLVVLLFAQIAIIVMPTNAAGVRVTIEMAIFILVMLFAWVLGITRYGLRLDPRAFGWRLGWRMIALIALAVAFY
;
A
#
# COMPACT_ATOMS: atom_id res chain seq x y z
N VAL A 1 -27.72 -11.19 14.03
CA VAL A 1 -28.09 -11.93 15.26
C VAL A 1 -26.94 -12.70 15.88
N GLY A 2 -26.25 -13.60 15.17
CA GLY A 2 -25.11 -14.35 15.74
C GLY A 2 -24.04 -13.45 16.40
N LEU A 3 -23.62 -12.38 15.72
CA LEU A 3 -22.70 -11.38 16.30
C LEU A 3 -23.28 -10.67 17.54
N TYR A 4 -24.59 -10.38 17.55
CA TYR A 4 -25.25 -9.76 18.70
C TYR A 4 -25.26 -10.68 19.92
N GLU A 5 -25.56 -11.97 19.74
CA GLU A 5 -25.52 -12.97 20.81
C GLU A 5 -24.09 -13.19 21.36
N ILE A 6 -23.06 -13.12 20.50
CA ILE A 6 -21.65 -13.18 20.91
C ILE A 6 -21.27 -11.93 21.72
N LEU A 7 -21.53 -10.74 21.19
CA LEU A 7 -21.08 -9.48 21.78
C LEU A 7 -21.82 -9.13 23.06
N ARG A 8 -23.15 -9.33 23.08
CA ARG A 8 -24.01 -8.95 24.21
C ARG A 8 -24.09 -10.03 25.28
N TYR A 9 -24.20 -11.30 24.88
CA TYR A 9 -24.50 -12.41 25.79
C TYR A 9 -23.38 -13.46 25.90
N ARG A 10 -22.25 -13.25 25.21
CA ARG A 10 -21.07 -14.15 25.24
C ARG A 10 -21.39 -15.60 24.85
N LYS A 11 -22.38 -15.79 23.98
CA LYS A 11 -22.76 -17.11 23.44
C LYS A 11 -21.82 -17.52 22.30
N TRP A 12 -20.68 -18.12 22.67
CA TRP A 12 -19.60 -18.48 21.74
C TRP A 12 -19.93 -19.63 20.78
N ASN A 13 -21.01 -20.36 21.00
CA ASN A 13 -21.51 -21.37 20.06
C ASN A 13 -21.82 -20.79 18.66
N HIS A 14 -22.11 -19.48 18.55
CA HIS A 14 -22.26 -18.79 17.27
C HIS A 14 -20.94 -18.45 16.58
N LEU A 15 -19.80 -18.53 17.28
CA LEU A 15 -18.51 -18.02 16.81
C LEU A 15 -18.06 -18.73 15.54
N LEU A 16 -18.10 -20.07 15.51
CA LEU A 16 -17.66 -20.85 14.34
C LEU A 16 -18.42 -20.45 13.08
N MET A 17 -19.74 -20.37 13.19
CA MET A 17 -20.61 -20.07 12.05
C MET A 17 -20.52 -18.59 11.65
N ALA A 18 -20.35 -17.68 12.62
CA ALA A 18 -20.11 -16.27 12.34
C ALA A 18 -18.74 -16.02 11.68
N LEU A 19 -17.70 -16.75 12.09
CA LEU A 19 -16.38 -16.70 11.47
C LEU A 19 -16.38 -17.30 10.07
N TRP A 20 -17.07 -18.42 9.86
CA TRP A 20 -17.18 -19.02 8.52
C TRP A 20 -17.93 -18.08 7.57
N VAL A 21 -19.15 -17.68 7.93
CA VAL A 21 -19.97 -16.80 7.09
C VAL A 21 -19.29 -15.46 6.87
N GLY A 22 -18.84 -14.81 7.95
CA GLY A 22 -18.17 -13.51 7.85
C GLY A 22 -16.82 -13.58 7.14
N GLY A 23 -15.98 -14.55 7.49
CA GLY A 23 -14.65 -14.72 6.91
C GLY A 23 -14.70 -15.08 5.43
N PHE A 24 -15.53 -16.04 5.04
CA PHE A 24 -15.67 -16.45 3.65
C PHE A 24 -16.39 -15.38 2.80
N PHE A 25 -17.39 -14.70 3.36
CA PHE A 25 -18.03 -13.55 2.69
C PHE A 25 -17.05 -12.40 2.47
N LEU A 26 -16.23 -12.05 3.48
CA LEU A 26 -15.21 -11.01 3.35
C LEU A 26 -14.11 -11.42 2.38
N TYR A 27 -13.69 -12.69 2.41
CA TYR A 27 -12.70 -13.24 1.47
C TYR A 27 -13.20 -13.14 0.03
N LEU A 28 -14.42 -13.61 -0.25
CA LEU A 28 -15.01 -13.52 -1.58
C LEU A 28 -15.30 -12.07 -1.99
N GLY A 29 -15.78 -11.24 -1.07
CA GLY A 29 -16.06 -9.82 -1.29
C GLY A 29 -14.83 -8.98 -1.64
N GLN A 30 -13.62 -9.51 -1.44
CA GLN A 30 -12.35 -8.89 -1.82
C GLN A 30 -11.78 -9.41 -3.15
N GLN A 31 -12.42 -10.40 -3.78
CA GLN A 31 -11.95 -10.93 -5.07
C GLN A 31 -12.30 -9.98 -6.21
N PHE A 32 -11.46 -9.97 -7.25
CA PHE A 32 -11.67 -9.15 -8.44
C PHE A 32 -12.98 -9.48 -9.18
N VAL A 33 -13.36 -10.78 -9.23
CA VAL A 33 -14.59 -11.24 -9.87
C VAL A 33 -15.53 -11.81 -8.81
N LEU A 34 -16.68 -11.17 -8.63
CA LEU A 34 -17.67 -11.45 -7.57
C LEU A 34 -18.84 -12.30 -8.07
N VAL A 35 -18.56 -13.41 -8.75
CA VAL A 35 -19.62 -14.25 -9.34
C VAL A 35 -20.47 -14.91 -8.24
N VAL A 36 -21.79 -14.81 -8.35
CA VAL A 36 -22.74 -15.31 -7.34
C VAL A 36 -22.54 -16.80 -7.04
N ARG A 37 -22.14 -17.60 -8.05
CA ARG A 37 -21.90 -19.05 -7.89
C ARG A 37 -20.87 -19.41 -6.82
N TYR A 38 -19.89 -18.54 -6.54
CA TYR A 38 -18.87 -18.83 -5.53
C TYR A 38 -19.37 -18.68 -4.10
N TYR A 39 -20.53 -18.02 -3.90
CA TYR A 39 -21.18 -17.92 -2.60
C TYR A 39 -21.96 -19.18 -2.20
N LEU A 40 -22.04 -20.20 -3.05
CA LEU A 40 -22.74 -21.46 -2.78
C LEU A 40 -22.41 -22.08 -1.41
N PRO A 41 -21.14 -22.11 -0.92
CA PRO A 41 -20.80 -22.64 0.40
C PRO A 41 -21.39 -21.86 1.58
N LEU A 42 -21.90 -20.63 1.37
CA LEU A 42 -22.56 -19.85 2.42
C LEU A 42 -24.05 -20.14 2.56
N TYR A 43 -24.71 -20.62 1.49
CA TYR A 43 -26.17 -20.73 1.45
C TYR A 43 -26.75 -21.61 2.57
N PRO A 44 -26.19 -22.80 2.89
CA PRO A 44 -26.69 -23.61 4.00
C PRO A 44 -26.62 -22.88 5.35
N PHE A 45 -25.54 -22.13 5.58
CA PHE A 45 -25.34 -21.39 6.83
C PHE A 45 -26.27 -20.17 6.94
N PHE A 46 -26.54 -19.49 5.82
CA PHE A 46 -27.56 -18.44 5.76
C PHE A 46 -28.95 -19.00 6.05
N ALA A 47 -29.31 -20.16 5.48
CA ALA A 47 -30.59 -20.81 5.75
C ALA A 47 -30.74 -21.20 7.23
N ILE A 48 -29.69 -21.77 7.85
CA ILE A 48 -29.67 -22.08 9.28
C ILE A 48 -29.84 -20.79 10.12
N TYR A 49 -29.12 -19.71 9.78
CA TYR A 49 -29.25 -18.45 10.50
C TYR A 49 -30.60 -17.76 10.29
N ALA A 50 -31.21 -17.89 9.11
CA ALA A 50 -32.56 -17.39 8.84
C ALA A 50 -33.60 -18.12 9.68
N GLY A 51 -33.50 -19.45 9.77
CA GLY A 51 -34.32 -20.27 10.68
C GLY A 51 -34.13 -19.85 12.14
N PHE A 52 -32.88 -19.74 12.59
CA PHE A 52 -32.58 -19.26 13.94
C PHE A 52 -33.14 -17.86 14.21
N PHE A 53 -33.04 -16.95 13.25
CA PHE A 53 -33.53 -15.58 13.37
C PHE A 53 -35.04 -15.52 13.59
N VAL A 54 -35.81 -16.31 12.84
CA VAL A 54 -37.27 -16.39 12.98
C VAL A 54 -37.67 -16.84 14.40
N PHE A 55 -37.04 -17.89 14.93
CA PHE A 55 -37.30 -18.34 16.30
C PHE A 55 -36.83 -17.34 17.35
N TRP A 56 -35.64 -16.76 17.16
CA TRP A 56 -35.08 -15.75 18.04
C TRP A 56 -36.00 -14.52 18.13
N LEU A 57 -36.52 -14.03 17.01
CA LEU A 57 -37.42 -12.88 16.96
C LEU A 57 -38.71 -13.14 17.75
N TRP A 58 -39.28 -14.34 17.61
CA TRP A 58 -40.46 -14.75 18.36
C TRP A 58 -40.22 -14.80 19.86
N GLU A 59 -39.07 -15.33 20.30
CA GLU A 59 -38.68 -15.35 21.72
C GLU A 59 -38.48 -13.93 22.28
N GLN A 60 -37.84 -13.03 21.53
CA GLN A 60 -37.70 -11.63 21.96
C GLN A 60 -39.06 -10.94 22.08
N ALA A 61 -39.99 -11.20 21.15
CA ALA A 61 -41.36 -10.65 21.22
C ALA A 61 -42.14 -11.14 22.46
N LYS A 62 -41.86 -12.36 22.97
CA LYS A 62 -42.42 -12.85 24.24
C LYS A 62 -41.88 -12.08 25.45
N GLY A 63 -40.61 -11.66 25.41
CA GLY A 63 -39.92 -10.94 26.47
C GLY A 63 -40.35 -9.48 26.65
N VAL A 64 -41.08 -8.90 25.68
CA VAL A 64 -41.55 -7.51 25.74
C VAL A 64 -42.60 -7.32 26.86
N ARG A 65 -42.45 -6.22 27.63
CA ARG A 65 -43.37 -5.84 28.71
C ARG A 65 -44.67 -5.23 28.16
N ALA A 66 -45.75 -5.30 28.95
CA ALA A 66 -47.01 -4.61 28.62
C ALA A 66 -46.79 -3.07 28.55
N PRO A 67 -47.53 -2.33 27.70
CA PRO A 67 -48.62 -2.77 26.81
C PRO A 67 -48.17 -3.30 25.44
N TRP A 68 -46.89 -3.16 25.09
CA TRP A 68 -46.37 -3.42 23.74
C TRP A 68 -46.26 -4.90 23.35
N ARG A 69 -46.47 -5.82 24.29
CA ARG A 69 -46.33 -7.26 24.09
C ARG A 69 -47.21 -7.81 22.96
N LEU A 70 -48.47 -7.38 22.87
CA LEU A 70 -49.38 -7.86 21.83
C LEU A 70 -48.92 -7.36 20.45
N GLY A 71 -48.59 -6.06 20.34
CA GLY A 71 -48.06 -5.47 19.12
C GLY A 71 -46.76 -6.12 18.65
N ALA A 72 -45.83 -6.40 19.57
CA ALA A 72 -44.57 -7.07 19.26
C ALA A 72 -44.77 -8.51 18.73
N ARG A 73 -45.72 -9.26 19.30
CA ARG A 73 -46.05 -10.62 18.83
C ARG A 73 -46.73 -10.60 17.46
N VAL A 74 -47.67 -9.68 17.24
CA VAL A 74 -48.33 -9.52 15.93
C VAL A 74 -47.30 -9.12 14.87
N ALA A 75 -46.42 -8.17 15.18
CA ALA A 75 -45.36 -7.75 14.28
C ALA A 75 -44.37 -8.90 13.96
N ALA A 76 -43.96 -9.67 14.97
CA ALA A 76 -43.09 -10.83 14.77
C ALA A 76 -43.78 -11.92 13.93
N ALA A 77 -45.03 -12.26 14.22
CA ALA A 77 -45.79 -13.24 13.43
C ALA A 77 -45.99 -12.78 11.98
N ALA A 78 -46.32 -11.50 11.78
CA ALA A 78 -46.47 -10.92 10.45
C ALA A 78 -45.14 -10.99 9.67
N LEU A 79 -44.02 -10.62 10.29
CA LEU A 79 -42.71 -10.69 9.64
C LEU A 79 -42.33 -12.14 9.28
N ILE A 80 -42.59 -13.09 10.16
CA ILE A 80 -42.36 -14.52 9.89
C ILE A 80 -43.23 -14.98 8.71
N GLY A 81 -44.51 -14.63 8.71
CA GLY A 81 -45.44 -14.93 7.62
C GLY A 81 -44.98 -14.34 6.28
N ILE A 82 -44.49 -13.09 6.29
CA ILE A 82 -43.91 -12.43 5.11
C ILE A 82 -42.68 -13.18 4.62
N VAL A 83 -41.73 -13.52 5.50
CA VAL A 83 -40.49 -14.21 5.11
C VAL A 83 -40.77 -15.58 4.51
N VAL A 84 -41.64 -16.38 5.15
CA VAL A 84 -42.02 -17.72 4.66
C VAL A 84 -42.80 -17.60 3.36
N GLY A 85 -43.79 -16.70 3.32
CA GLY A 85 -44.61 -16.45 2.13
C GLY A 85 -43.78 -16.00 0.93
N TYR A 86 -42.86 -15.05 1.13
CA TYR A 86 -41.94 -14.59 0.10
C TYR A 86 -40.99 -15.71 -0.37
N THR A 87 -40.43 -16.50 0.55
CA THR A 87 -39.54 -17.61 0.21
C THR A 87 -40.27 -18.65 -0.65
N PHE A 88 -41.51 -18.99 -0.27
CA PHE A 88 -42.35 -19.90 -1.04
C PHE A 88 -42.72 -19.31 -2.41
N PHE A 89 -43.12 -18.03 -2.44
CA PHE A 89 -43.42 -17.32 -3.67
C PHE A 89 -42.23 -17.32 -4.63
N TRP A 90 -41.04 -16.94 -4.15
CA TRP A 90 -39.81 -16.91 -4.94
C TRP A 90 -39.42 -18.29 -5.47
N ALA A 91 -39.46 -19.32 -4.63
CA ALA A 91 -39.11 -20.68 -5.04
C ALA A 91 -40.01 -21.19 -6.17
N ASN A 92 -41.33 -20.94 -6.07
CA ASN A 92 -42.27 -21.33 -7.13
C ASN A 92 -42.11 -20.47 -8.39
N ALA A 93 -41.90 -19.16 -8.23
CA ALA A 93 -41.68 -18.26 -9.36
C ALA A 93 -40.42 -18.65 -10.14
N PHE A 94 -39.32 -18.91 -9.45
CA PHE A 94 -38.06 -19.34 -10.07
C PHE A 94 -38.18 -20.73 -10.70
N ALA A 95 -38.78 -21.71 -10.01
CA ALA A 95 -38.99 -23.04 -10.59
C ALA A 95 -39.82 -23.02 -11.89
N SER A 96 -40.69 -22.01 -12.07
CA SER A 96 -41.48 -21.86 -13.29
C SER A 96 -40.64 -21.66 -14.56
N ILE A 97 -39.38 -21.21 -14.47
CA ILE A 97 -38.52 -21.02 -15.65
C ILE A 97 -38.25 -22.36 -16.35
N TYR A 98 -38.17 -23.44 -15.58
CA TYR A 98 -37.89 -24.81 -16.06
C TYR A 98 -39.15 -25.53 -16.58
N THR A 99 -40.34 -24.96 -16.42
CA THR A 99 -41.58 -25.53 -16.99
C THR A 99 -41.85 -25.05 -18.42
N ARG A 100 -41.00 -24.15 -18.94
CA ARG A 100 -41.06 -23.59 -20.29
C ARG A 100 -39.79 -23.97 -21.06
N PRO A 101 -39.83 -24.00 -22.41
CA PRO A 101 -38.62 -24.15 -23.20
C PRO A 101 -37.61 -23.03 -22.90
N VAL A 102 -36.32 -23.37 -22.88
CA VAL A 102 -35.23 -22.39 -22.76
C VAL A 102 -35.33 -21.37 -23.91
N SER A 103 -35.17 -20.08 -23.61
CA SER A 103 -35.35 -18.99 -24.58
C SER A 103 -34.55 -19.19 -25.87
N ARG A 104 -33.31 -19.72 -25.79
CA ARG A 104 -32.48 -20.01 -26.97
C ARG A 104 -33.07 -21.09 -27.89
N ILE A 105 -33.73 -22.11 -27.32
CA ILE A 105 -34.42 -23.15 -28.09
C ILE A 105 -35.69 -22.57 -28.72
N ALA A 106 -36.46 -21.78 -27.96
CA ALA A 106 -37.64 -21.10 -28.48
C ALA A 106 -37.29 -20.17 -29.66
N ALA A 107 -36.21 -19.38 -29.52
CA ALA A 107 -35.67 -18.54 -30.57
C ALA A 107 -35.21 -19.35 -31.79
N SER A 108 -34.51 -20.46 -31.59
CA SER A 108 -34.07 -21.34 -32.68
C SER A 108 -35.23 -21.92 -33.47
N ASN A 109 -36.29 -22.36 -32.79
CA ASN A 109 -37.49 -22.90 -33.44
C ASN A 109 -38.24 -21.80 -34.20
N TRP A 110 -38.29 -20.59 -33.65
CA TRP A 110 -38.88 -19.44 -34.33
C TRP A 110 -38.10 -19.07 -35.59
N LEU A 111 -36.77 -19.04 -35.53
CA LEU A 111 -35.91 -18.79 -36.70
C LEU A 111 -36.21 -19.80 -37.81
N LYS A 112 -36.22 -21.10 -37.51
CA LYS A 112 -36.51 -22.17 -38.48
C LYS A 112 -37.86 -22.02 -39.17
N ALA A 113 -38.85 -21.44 -38.49
CA ALA A 113 -40.19 -21.24 -39.03
C ALA A 113 -40.35 -19.92 -39.81
N ASN A 114 -39.53 -18.90 -39.53
CA ASN A 114 -39.78 -17.53 -40.00
C ASN A 114 -38.63 -16.90 -40.80
N VAL A 115 -37.44 -17.52 -40.81
CA VAL A 115 -36.23 -16.98 -41.44
C VAL A 115 -35.74 -17.90 -42.58
N PRO A 116 -35.48 -17.37 -43.79
CA PRO A 116 -34.99 -18.13 -44.93
C PRO A 116 -33.70 -18.91 -44.62
N PRO A 117 -33.57 -20.19 -45.01
CA PRO A 117 -32.39 -21.01 -44.69
C PRO A 117 -31.04 -20.47 -45.21
N ASP A 118 -31.06 -19.62 -46.24
CA ASP A 118 -29.89 -19.02 -46.85
C ASP A 118 -29.48 -17.66 -46.25
N ALA A 119 -30.26 -17.14 -45.30
CA ALA A 119 -29.98 -15.89 -44.60
C ALA A 119 -28.68 -15.96 -43.79
N VAL A 120 -27.95 -14.86 -43.74
CA VAL A 120 -26.74 -14.71 -42.94
C VAL A 120 -27.09 -14.23 -41.54
N ILE A 121 -26.72 -15.01 -40.52
CA ILE A 121 -26.99 -14.70 -39.11
C ILE A 121 -25.69 -14.34 -38.41
N ALA A 122 -25.60 -13.11 -37.93
CA ALA A 122 -24.53 -12.65 -37.07
C ALA A 122 -24.84 -13.03 -35.60
N ASN A 123 -23.92 -13.73 -34.96
CA ASN A 123 -23.92 -14.04 -33.53
C ASN A 123 -22.66 -13.47 -32.90
N GLU A 124 -22.66 -13.29 -31.59
CA GLU A 124 -21.54 -12.68 -30.87
C GLU A 124 -20.50 -13.72 -30.44
N HIS A 125 -19.22 -13.42 -30.69
CA HIS A 125 -18.09 -14.19 -30.15
C HIS A 125 -18.12 -14.13 -28.61
N TRP A 126 -17.76 -15.23 -27.93
CA TRP A 126 -17.87 -15.47 -26.48
C TRP A 126 -19.29 -15.65 -25.89
N ASP A 127 -20.35 -15.52 -26.67
CA ASP A 127 -21.68 -16.00 -26.27
C ASP A 127 -22.03 -17.31 -26.98
N ASP A 128 -23.04 -18.03 -26.47
CA ASP A 128 -23.47 -19.29 -27.08
C ASP A 128 -24.35 -19.00 -28.32
N PRO A 129 -23.89 -19.26 -29.55
CA PRO A 129 -24.73 -19.10 -30.73
C PRO A 129 -25.94 -20.04 -30.62
N LEU A 130 -27.09 -19.64 -31.16
CA LEU A 130 -28.27 -20.49 -31.02
C LEU A 130 -28.07 -21.83 -31.78
N PRO A 131 -28.60 -22.96 -31.26
CA PRO A 131 -28.38 -24.28 -31.84
C PRO A 131 -29.22 -24.51 -33.10
N PHE A 132 -28.71 -24.17 -34.29
CA PHE A 132 -29.50 -24.27 -35.53
C PHE A 132 -28.87 -24.95 -36.75
N GLY A 133 -27.60 -25.35 -36.74
CA GLY A 133 -27.04 -26.37 -37.67
C GLY A 133 -27.34 -26.24 -39.17
N GLY A 134 -27.56 -25.03 -39.70
CA GLY A 134 -27.99 -24.87 -41.10
C GLY A 134 -28.03 -23.43 -41.66
N TYR A 135 -27.96 -22.39 -40.82
CA TYR A 135 -27.80 -21.00 -41.28
C TYR A 135 -26.33 -20.65 -41.50
N LYS A 136 -26.07 -19.69 -42.40
CA LYS A 136 -24.72 -19.19 -42.67
C LYS A 136 -24.31 -18.20 -41.58
N GLY A 137 -23.12 -18.38 -41.01
CA GLY A 137 -22.44 -17.34 -40.22
C GLY A 137 -21.79 -16.28 -41.12
N LEU A 138 -21.11 -15.31 -40.51
CA LEU A 138 -20.42 -14.23 -41.23
C LEU A 138 -19.14 -14.72 -41.91
N THR A 139 -19.03 -14.60 -43.23
CA THR A 139 -17.81 -14.89 -44.00
C THR A 139 -16.74 -13.82 -43.83
N SER A 140 -17.13 -12.60 -43.48
CA SER A 140 -16.24 -11.51 -43.09
C SER A 140 -15.58 -11.69 -41.72
N SER A 141 -15.94 -12.75 -40.98
CA SER A 141 -15.28 -13.14 -39.73
C SER A 141 -14.57 -14.49 -39.87
N GLY A 142 -13.43 -14.65 -39.19
CA GLY A 142 -12.63 -15.88 -39.23
C GLY A 142 -13.30 -17.10 -38.58
N ASP A 143 -14.18 -16.87 -37.60
CA ASP A 143 -14.91 -17.91 -36.87
C ASP A 143 -16.43 -17.89 -37.13
N GLY A 144 -16.90 -17.00 -38.02
CA GLY A 144 -18.32 -16.82 -38.32
C GLY A 144 -19.09 -15.93 -37.35
N LEU A 145 -18.42 -15.34 -36.35
CA LEU A 145 -19.02 -14.57 -35.25
C LEU A 145 -18.51 -13.12 -35.22
N MET A 146 -19.25 -12.22 -34.57
CA MET A 146 -18.83 -10.84 -34.33
C MET A 146 -17.91 -10.77 -33.11
N ASP A 147 -16.63 -10.44 -33.32
CA ASP A 147 -15.66 -10.28 -32.23
C ASP A 147 -15.80 -8.93 -31.50
N ASN A 148 -16.93 -8.73 -30.84
CA ASN A 148 -17.25 -7.50 -30.12
C ASN A 148 -16.35 -7.30 -28.88
N TYR A 149 -15.72 -8.34 -28.33
CA TYR A 149 -14.72 -8.22 -27.24
C TYR A 149 -13.31 -7.84 -27.72
N GLY A 150 -13.03 -7.92 -29.03
CA GLY A 150 -11.76 -7.46 -29.60
C GLY A 150 -11.50 -5.98 -29.31
N GLU A 151 -10.25 -5.54 -29.35
CA GLU A 151 -9.90 -4.14 -29.06
C GLU A 151 -10.53 -3.19 -30.09
N ASP A 152 -11.10 -2.06 -29.62
CA ASP A 152 -11.57 -1.01 -30.53
C ASP A 152 -10.38 -0.34 -31.23
N GLY A 153 -10.54 -0.05 -32.51
CA GLY A 153 -9.50 0.52 -33.35
C GLY A 153 -9.95 0.65 -34.81
N PRO A 154 -9.11 1.23 -35.69
CA PRO A 154 -9.45 1.39 -37.11
C PRO A 154 -9.77 0.07 -37.81
N GLU A 155 -9.06 -1.00 -37.46
CA GLU A 155 -9.30 -2.35 -38.01
C GLU A 155 -10.66 -2.89 -37.60
N LYS A 156 -11.01 -2.82 -36.30
CA LYS A 156 -12.31 -3.26 -35.81
C LYS A 156 -13.45 -2.40 -36.37
N ARG A 157 -13.22 -1.11 -36.64
CA ARG A 157 -14.20 -0.25 -37.33
C ARG A 157 -14.55 -0.80 -38.71
N ALA A 158 -13.54 -1.13 -39.52
CA ALA A 158 -13.75 -1.72 -40.83
C ALA A 158 -14.45 -3.09 -40.74
N GLN A 159 -14.06 -3.93 -39.78
CA GLN A 159 -14.70 -5.22 -39.55
C GLN A 159 -16.17 -5.09 -39.14
N LEU A 160 -16.49 -4.18 -38.22
CA LEU A 160 -17.85 -3.95 -37.76
C LEU A 160 -18.76 -3.49 -38.90
N GLN A 161 -18.26 -2.63 -39.81
CA GLN A 161 -18.98 -2.27 -41.03
C GLN A 161 -19.22 -3.50 -41.91
N ALA A 162 -18.19 -4.31 -42.16
CA ALA A 162 -18.30 -5.51 -42.99
C ALA A 162 -19.31 -6.53 -42.41
N TRP A 163 -19.30 -6.74 -41.09
CA TRP A 163 -20.28 -7.61 -40.42
C TRP A 163 -21.71 -7.10 -40.61
N LEU A 164 -21.93 -5.79 -40.47
CA LEU A 164 -23.24 -5.18 -40.66
C LEU A 164 -23.70 -5.20 -42.12
N ASP A 165 -22.78 -5.01 -43.07
CA ASP A 165 -23.06 -5.07 -44.51
C ASP A 165 -23.49 -6.50 -44.91
N GLU A 166 -22.87 -7.52 -44.34
CA GLU A 166 -23.14 -8.93 -44.63
C GLU A 166 -24.37 -9.48 -43.89
N ALA A 167 -24.60 -9.13 -42.63
CA ALA A 167 -25.63 -9.76 -41.78
C ALA A 167 -27.07 -9.45 -42.21
N ASP A 168 -27.91 -10.46 -42.46
CA ASP A 168 -29.36 -10.26 -42.63
C ASP A 168 -30.08 -10.15 -41.28
N TYR A 169 -29.56 -10.88 -40.29
CA TYR A 169 -30.08 -10.91 -38.93
C TYR A 169 -28.94 -10.81 -37.93
N ILE A 170 -29.17 -10.09 -36.83
CA ILE A 170 -28.27 -10.05 -35.67
C ILE A 170 -29.01 -10.70 -34.51
N VAL A 171 -28.36 -11.68 -33.89
CA VAL A 171 -28.90 -12.42 -32.75
C VAL A 171 -28.04 -12.13 -31.53
N LEU A 172 -28.64 -11.52 -30.52
CA LEU A 172 -28.05 -11.39 -29.19
C LEU A 172 -28.63 -12.52 -28.33
N SER A 173 -27.84 -13.56 -28.09
CA SER A 173 -28.25 -14.79 -27.39
C SER A 173 -28.33 -14.65 -25.87
N SER A 174 -27.79 -13.56 -25.32
CA SER A 174 -27.84 -13.19 -23.91
C SER A 174 -27.45 -11.72 -23.71
N ASN A 175 -27.43 -11.26 -22.45
CA ASN A 175 -26.97 -9.93 -22.05
C ASN A 175 -25.45 -9.79 -21.84
N ARG A 176 -24.68 -10.86 -22.04
CA ARG A 176 -23.25 -10.94 -21.71
C ARG A 176 -22.44 -9.76 -22.25
N LEU A 177 -22.48 -9.50 -23.56
CA LEU A 177 -21.63 -8.48 -24.16
C LEU A 177 -22.22 -7.08 -24.01
N TYR A 178 -23.50 -6.90 -24.36
CA TYR A 178 -24.13 -5.59 -24.36
C TYR A 178 -24.33 -4.98 -22.96
N GLN A 179 -24.27 -5.76 -21.87
CA GLN A 179 -24.23 -5.21 -20.51
C GLN A 179 -22.81 -5.03 -19.94
N SER A 180 -21.81 -5.77 -20.44
CA SER A 180 -20.44 -5.71 -19.90
C SER A 180 -19.57 -4.67 -20.60
N ILE A 181 -19.60 -4.62 -21.94
CA ILE A 181 -18.74 -3.74 -22.75
C ILE A 181 -19.00 -2.25 -22.48
N PRO A 182 -20.26 -1.75 -22.44
CA PRO A 182 -20.55 -0.33 -22.18
C PRO A 182 -20.08 0.19 -20.81
N ARG A 183 -19.68 -0.70 -19.89
CA ARG A 183 -19.11 -0.31 -18.60
C ARG A 183 -17.66 0.20 -18.72
N LEU A 184 -17.03 0.04 -19.88
CA LEU A 184 -15.67 0.50 -20.17
C LEU A 184 -15.62 1.40 -21.43
N PRO A 185 -16.33 2.54 -21.42
CA PRO A 185 -16.54 3.34 -22.63
C PRO A 185 -15.25 3.96 -23.18
N ARG A 186 -14.19 4.12 -22.38
CA ARG A 186 -12.88 4.61 -22.86
C ARG A 186 -12.00 3.55 -23.49
N ARG A 187 -12.28 2.27 -23.23
CA ARG A 187 -11.60 1.13 -23.88
C ARG A 187 -12.37 0.65 -25.11
N TYR A 188 -13.71 0.65 -25.02
CA TYR A 188 -14.60 0.21 -26.09
C TYR A 188 -15.59 1.29 -26.54
N PRO A 189 -15.17 2.50 -26.93
CA PRO A 189 -16.07 3.58 -27.32
C PRO A 189 -16.90 3.24 -28.57
N LEU A 190 -16.30 2.57 -29.56
CA LEU A 190 -16.95 2.19 -30.81
C LEU A 190 -18.01 1.12 -30.56
N THR A 191 -17.64 0.07 -29.83
CA THR A 191 -18.55 -1.04 -29.56
C THR A 191 -19.69 -0.64 -28.61
N THR A 192 -19.43 0.30 -27.70
CA THR A 192 -20.48 0.92 -26.88
C THR A 192 -21.52 1.62 -27.76
N LYS A 193 -21.07 2.46 -28.70
CA LYS A 193 -21.97 3.14 -29.64
C LYS A 193 -22.69 2.19 -30.59
N TYR A 194 -22.04 1.12 -31.03
CA TYR A 194 -22.68 0.05 -31.79
C TYR A 194 -23.94 -0.49 -31.11
N TYR A 195 -23.87 -0.84 -29.82
CA TYR A 195 -25.06 -1.32 -29.10
C TYR A 195 -26.13 -0.25 -28.96
N GLU A 196 -25.76 1.00 -28.62
CA GLU A 196 -26.71 2.12 -28.55
C GLU A 196 -27.48 2.26 -29.88
N TRP A 197 -26.76 2.32 -31.00
CA TRP A 197 -27.37 2.45 -32.33
C TRP A 197 -28.14 1.21 -32.79
N LEU A 198 -27.76 0.01 -32.35
CA LEU A 198 -28.51 -1.22 -32.62
C LEU A 198 -29.86 -1.20 -31.90
N PHE A 199 -29.88 -0.83 -30.62
CA PHE A 199 -31.11 -0.78 -29.83
C PHE A 199 -32.04 0.35 -30.24
N ASP A 200 -31.50 1.50 -30.63
CA ASP A 200 -32.27 2.65 -31.12
C ASP A 200 -32.69 2.51 -32.59
N GLY A 201 -32.17 1.49 -33.30
CA GLY A 201 -32.48 1.20 -34.70
C GLY A 201 -31.80 2.14 -35.71
N GLU A 202 -30.82 2.93 -35.28
CA GLU A 202 -30.07 3.86 -36.14
C GLU A 202 -29.22 3.13 -37.19
N LEU A 203 -28.75 1.93 -36.86
CA LEU A 203 -28.01 1.04 -37.76
C LEU A 203 -28.88 0.42 -38.87
N GLY A 204 -30.19 0.68 -38.89
CA GLY A 204 -31.09 0.07 -39.88
C GLY A 204 -31.38 -1.41 -39.60
N PHE A 205 -31.30 -1.82 -38.33
CA PHE A 205 -31.72 -3.13 -37.85
C PHE A 205 -32.88 -2.96 -36.88
N ASP A 206 -34.00 -3.65 -37.14
CA ASP A 206 -35.22 -3.56 -36.34
C ASP A 206 -35.33 -4.77 -35.42
N LYS A 207 -35.57 -4.56 -34.12
CA LYS A 207 -35.87 -5.67 -33.19
C LYS A 207 -37.23 -6.26 -33.55
N ILE A 208 -37.23 -7.47 -34.09
CA ILE A 208 -38.44 -8.14 -34.59
C ILE A 208 -38.98 -9.18 -33.61
N GLN A 209 -38.13 -9.70 -32.72
CA GLN A 209 -38.54 -10.72 -31.77
C GLN A 209 -37.70 -10.69 -30.49
N GLU A 210 -38.34 -11.00 -29.36
CA GLU A 210 -37.73 -11.12 -28.04
C GLU A 210 -38.23 -12.41 -27.37
N PHE A 211 -37.33 -13.17 -26.74
CA PHE A 211 -37.64 -14.37 -25.98
C PHE A 211 -37.09 -14.24 -24.57
N THR A 212 -37.96 -14.44 -23.59
CA THR A 212 -37.63 -14.38 -22.16
C THR A 212 -38.35 -15.52 -21.44
N SER A 213 -37.77 -15.96 -20.31
CA SER A 213 -38.41 -16.91 -19.40
C SER A 213 -38.26 -16.43 -17.97
N TYR A 214 -38.76 -15.22 -17.68
CA TYR A 214 -38.67 -14.61 -16.35
C TYR A 214 -39.35 -15.47 -15.27
N PRO A 215 -38.82 -15.48 -14.03
CA PRO A 215 -39.51 -16.08 -12.89
C PRO A 215 -40.93 -15.51 -12.73
N GLN A 216 -41.93 -16.39 -12.69
CA GLN A 216 -43.33 -15.96 -12.58
C GLN A 216 -44.18 -16.94 -11.77
N TRP A 217 -45.09 -16.40 -10.95
CA TRP A 217 -46.08 -17.19 -10.22
C TRP A 217 -47.32 -16.35 -9.92
N LEU A 218 -48.51 -16.96 -10.00
CA LEU A 218 -49.81 -16.31 -9.80
C LEU A 218 -50.02 -15.03 -10.65
N GLY A 219 -49.48 -15.02 -11.87
CA GLY A 219 -49.57 -13.87 -12.79
C GLY A 219 -48.61 -12.72 -12.47
N ILE A 220 -47.78 -12.84 -11.43
CA ILE A 220 -46.74 -11.87 -11.10
C ILE A 220 -45.44 -12.32 -11.79
N ILE A 221 -44.87 -11.43 -12.60
CA ILE A 221 -43.61 -11.64 -13.32
C ILE A 221 -42.51 -10.84 -12.62
N ILE A 222 -41.35 -11.46 -12.40
CA ILE A 222 -40.17 -10.82 -11.83
C ILE A 222 -39.15 -10.64 -12.94
N ASN A 223 -38.92 -9.39 -13.34
CA ASN A 223 -37.83 -9.08 -14.26
C ASN A 223 -36.50 -9.07 -13.49
N ASP A 224 -35.60 -9.99 -13.85
CA ASP A 224 -34.27 -10.16 -13.29
C ASP A 224 -33.14 -9.85 -14.30
N ASP A 225 -33.41 -9.04 -15.34
CA ASP A 225 -32.43 -8.60 -16.35
C ASP A 225 -31.21 -7.89 -15.75
N ALA A 226 -31.35 -7.31 -14.55
CA ALA A 226 -30.29 -6.61 -13.82
C ALA A 226 -29.45 -7.51 -12.92
N SER A 227 -29.76 -8.81 -12.85
CA SER A 227 -29.01 -9.78 -12.05
C SER A 227 -27.64 -10.08 -12.65
N ASP A 228 -26.75 -10.69 -11.85
CA ASP A 228 -25.42 -11.12 -12.27
C ASP A 228 -25.49 -12.04 -13.49
N GLU A 229 -24.51 -11.96 -14.39
CA GLU A 229 -24.47 -12.74 -15.63
C GLU A 229 -24.64 -14.25 -15.36
N ALA A 230 -23.99 -14.76 -14.32
CA ALA A 230 -24.07 -16.19 -13.98
C ALA A 230 -25.45 -16.63 -13.46
N PHE A 231 -26.34 -15.69 -13.13
CA PHE A 231 -27.69 -15.96 -12.69
C PHE A 231 -28.68 -16.12 -13.85
N THR A 232 -28.55 -15.32 -14.92
CA THR A 232 -29.52 -15.27 -16.01
C THR A 232 -29.06 -15.99 -17.28
N VAL A 233 -27.77 -15.93 -17.62
CA VAL A 233 -27.28 -16.38 -18.95
C VAL A 233 -27.41 -17.89 -19.16
N TYR A 234 -27.31 -18.68 -18.10
CA TYR A 234 -27.33 -20.14 -18.20
C TYR A 234 -28.74 -20.74 -18.24
N ASP A 235 -29.63 -20.31 -17.33
CA ASP A 235 -30.94 -20.97 -17.14
C ASP A 235 -32.05 -20.34 -17.99
N HIS A 236 -32.10 -19.01 -18.10
CA HIS A 236 -33.20 -18.28 -18.74
C HIS A 236 -32.73 -16.99 -19.43
N PRO A 237 -31.77 -17.07 -20.37
CA PRO A 237 -31.24 -15.88 -21.03
C PRO A 237 -32.32 -15.14 -21.81
N LYS A 238 -32.15 -13.82 -21.93
CA LYS A 238 -32.93 -12.96 -22.80
C LYS A 238 -32.32 -12.99 -24.21
N VAL A 239 -33.09 -13.48 -25.18
CA VAL A 239 -32.67 -13.57 -26.58
C VAL A 239 -33.38 -12.50 -27.40
N LEU A 240 -32.60 -11.71 -28.14
CA LEU A 240 -33.10 -10.64 -29.00
C LEU A 240 -32.71 -10.92 -30.46
N ILE A 241 -33.67 -10.77 -31.37
CA ILE A 241 -33.46 -10.95 -32.80
C ILE A 241 -33.75 -9.65 -33.51
N PHE A 242 -32.75 -9.15 -34.23
CA PHE A 242 -32.83 -7.97 -35.06
C PHE A 242 -32.77 -8.37 -36.53
N LYS A 243 -33.58 -7.72 -37.37
CA LYS A 243 -33.60 -7.94 -38.82
C LYS A 243 -33.12 -6.69 -39.54
N LYS A 244 -32.28 -6.87 -40.56
CA LYS A 244 -31.87 -5.79 -41.46
C LYS A 244 -33.11 -5.20 -42.16
N SER A 245 -33.29 -3.91 -41.98
CA SER A 245 -34.38 -3.10 -42.52
C SER A 245 -34.01 -2.58 -43.92
N PRO A 246 -34.97 -2.26 -44.80
CA PRO A 246 -34.71 -1.50 -46.03
C PRO A 246 -34.08 -0.12 -45.78
N ARG A 247 -34.13 0.38 -44.52
CA ARG A 247 -33.48 1.62 -44.09
C ARG A 247 -31.95 1.48 -43.91
N TYR A 248 -31.43 0.26 -43.93
CA TYR A 248 -29.99 0.01 -43.84
C TYR A 248 -29.24 0.69 -45.00
N SER A 249 -28.12 1.35 -44.68
CA SER A 249 -27.25 1.98 -45.66
C SER A 249 -25.81 1.91 -45.18
N SER A 250 -24.96 1.21 -45.94
CA SER A 250 -23.53 1.09 -45.65
C SER A 250 -22.86 2.47 -45.46
N ALA A 251 -23.24 3.46 -46.29
CA ALA A 251 -22.71 4.82 -46.19
C ALA A 251 -23.12 5.53 -44.89
N LYS A 252 -24.36 5.33 -44.43
CA LYS A 252 -24.82 5.88 -43.15
C LYS A 252 -24.13 5.18 -41.98
N THR A 253 -23.98 3.85 -42.05
CA THR A 253 -23.24 3.08 -41.05
C THR A 253 -21.80 3.55 -40.93
N ALA A 254 -21.09 3.72 -42.05
CA ALA A 254 -19.74 4.28 -42.07
C ALA A 254 -19.67 5.65 -41.39
N GLN A 255 -20.61 6.55 -41.69
CA GLN A 255 -20.68 7.88 -41.08
C GLN A 255 -20.85 7.81 -39.54
N LEU A 256 -21.71 6.92 -39.04
CA LEU A 256 -21.87 6.69 -37.59
C LEU A 256 -20.57 6.16 -36.99
N LEU A 257 -19.99 5.10 -37.57
CA LEU A 257 -18.76 4.48 -37.07
C LEU A 257 -17.56 5.46 -37.07
N ASP A 258 -17.46 6.34 -38.07
CA ASP A 258 -16.43 7.37 -38.18
C ASP A 258 -16.62 8.54 -37.22
N SER A 259 -17.83 8.75 -36.69
CA SER A 259 -18.08 9.81 -35.70
C SER A 259 -17.50 9.49 -34.32
N VAL A 260 -17.03 8.26 -34.08
CA VAL A 260 -16.40 7.86 -32.82
C VAL A 260 -14.91 8.17 -32.86
N ASP A 261 -14.46 9.01 -31.92
CA ASP A 261 -13.04 9.28 -31.72
C ASP A 261 -12.34 8.05 -31.10
N LEU A 262 -11.29 7.57 -31.79
CA LEU A 262 -10.45 6.44 -31.38
C LEU A 262 -9.01 6.86 -31.07
N SER A 263 -8.72 8.17 -31.04
CA SER A 263 -7.36 8.68 -30.80
C SER A 263 -6.92 8.57 -29.33
N GLU A 264 -7.87 8.61 -28.38
CA GLU A 264 -7.60 8.54 -26.93
C GLU A 264 -8.10 7.22 -26.30
N LEU A 265 -7.80 6.07 -26.91
CA LEU A 265 -8.16 4.77 -26.35
C LEU A 265 -7.35 4.44 -25.09
N GLU A 266 -8.06 4.18 -23.98
CA GLU A 266 -7.44 3.78 -22.71
C GLU A 266 -7.49 2.25 -22.56
N LYS A 267 -6.35 1.57 -22.73
CA LYS A 267 -6.21 0.11 -22.55
C LYS A 267 -6.10 -0.29 -21.07
N LEU A 268 -7.05 0.17 -20.27
CA LEU A 268 -7.10 -0.09 -18.84
C LEU A 268 -7.81 -1.43 -18.56
N LYS A 269 -7.37 -2.11 -17.50
CA LYS A 269 -8.17 -3.20 -16.92
C LYS A 269 -9.40 -2.58 -16.24
N PRO A 270 -10.51 -3.33 -16.07
CA PRO A 270 -11.71 -2.81 -15.41
C PRO A 270 -11.43 -2.18 -14.04
N ILE A 271 -10.51 -2.77 -13.27
CA ILE A 271 -10.12 -2.25 -11.95
C ILE A 271 -9.41 -0.88 -12.04
N ASP A 272 -8.57 -0.70 -13.05
CA ASP A 272 -7.81 0.53 -13.27
C ASP A 272 -8.70 1.65 -13.83
N ALA A 273 -9.69 1.29 -14.67
CA ALA A 273 -10.66 2.23 -15.22
C ALA A 273 -11.59 2.81 -14.13
N VAL A 274 -12.02 1.98 -13.16
CA VAL A 274 -12.83 2.44 -12.03
C VAL A 274 -12.00 3.30 -11.05
N ALA A 275 -10.73 2.94 -10.85
CA ALA A 275 -9.81 3.67 -9.97
C ALA A 275 -9.35 5.02 -10.57
N SER A 276 -9.20 5.10 -11.90
CA SER A 276 -8.74 6.29 -12.61
C SER A 276 -9.87 6.99 -13.38
N LYS A 277 -10.88 7.49 -12.66
CA LYS A 277 -12.08 8.15 -13.26
C LYS A 277 -11.76 9.20 -14.34
N ASN A 278 -10.58 9.83 -14.30
CA ASN A 278 -10.11 10.82 -15.27
C ASN A 278 -8.79 10.43 -15.98
N GLY A 279 -8.40 9.15 -16.03
CA GLY A 279 -7.18 8.73 -16.73
C GLY A 279 -5.91 9.41 -16.19
N PHE A 280 -5.85 9.62 -14.87
CA PHE A 280 -4.80 10.37 -14.18
C PHE A 280 -4.66 11.85 -14.58
N ARG A 281 -5.68 12.43 -15.25
CA ARG A 281 -5.75 13.88 -15.52
C ARG A 281 -6.26 14.67 -14.32
N MET A 282 -5.73 15.87 -14.17
CA MET A 282 -6.20 16.86 -13.20
C MET A 282 -7.57 17.41 -13.59
N THR A 283 -8.34 17.86 -12.59
CA THR A 283 -9.53 18.64 -12.88
C THR A 283 -9.14 20.01 -13.46
N PRO A 284 -9.99 20.64 -14.29
CA PRO A 284 -9.70 21.98 -14.83
C PRO A 284 -9.41 23.02 -13.74
N THR A 285 -10.09 22.91 -12.60
CA THR A 285 -9.87 23.79 -11.44
C THR A 285 -8.50 23.61 -10.81
N LEU A 286 -8.05 22.36 -10.62
CA LEU A 286 -6.74 22.05 -10.07
C LEU A 286 -5.62 22.45 -11.02
N ALA A 287 -5.79 22.17 -12.32
CA ALA A 287 -4.85 22.55 -13.36
C ALA A 287 -4.68 24.08 -13.41
N ALA A 288 -5.79 24.84 -13.42
CA ALA A 288 -5.75 26.31 -13.42
C ALA A 288 -5.03 26.87 -12.17
N ALA A 289 -5.28 26.30 -10.99
CA ALA A 289 -4.61 26.74 -9.76
C ALA A 289 -3.10 26.45 -9.76
N ASN A 290 -2.68 25.32 -10.34
CA ASN A 290 -1.26 24.98 -10.49
C ASN A 290 -0.57 25.85 -11.55
N TYR A 291 -1.24 26.17 -12.67
CA TYR A 291 -0.72 27.12 -13.67
C TYR A 291 -0.59 28.55 -13.13
N ALA A 292 -1.44 28.94 -12.19
CA ALA A 292 -1.38 30.25 -11.54
C ALA A 292 -0.32 30.36 -10.43
N GLY A 293 0.38 29.27 -10.07
CA GLY A 293 1.31 29.17 -8.94
C GLY A 293 2.64 29.97 -9.04
N GLY A 294 2.70 30.99 -9.89
CA GLY A 294 3.84 31.89 -10.08
C GLY A 294 4.95 31.36 -10.99
N THR A 295 5.87 32.23 -11.39
CA THR A 295 7.06 31.90 -12.21
C THR A 295 8.25 31.44 -11.34
N TRP A 296 9.31 30.91 -11.95
CA TRP A 296 10.49 30.47 -11.18
C TRP A 296 11.19 31.66 -10.50
N SER A 297 11.29 32.78 -11.20
CA SER A 297 11.83 34.04 -10.69
C SER A 297 10.98 34.68 -9.58
N ASP A 298 9.68 34.37 -9.52
CA ASP A 298 8.83 34.84 -8.42
C ASP A 298 9.10 34.06 -7.12
N ILE A 299 9.48 32.78 -7.25
CA ILE A 299 9.75 31.92 -6.10
C ILE A 299 11.22 32.07 -5.66
N PHE A 300 12.17 32.10 -6.60
CA PHE A 300 13.60 32.10 -6.28
C PHE A 300 14.32 33.32 -6.85
N ASN A 301 15.17 33.93 -6.02
CA ASN A 301 16.06 35.01 -6.42
C ASN A 301 17.52 34.56 -6.28
N PRO A 302 18.21 34.23 -7.39
CA PRO A 302 19.60 33.77 -7.36
C PRO A 302 20.59 34.81 -6.81
N ARG A 303 20.21 36.09 -6.76
CA ARG A 303 21.07 37.18 -6.26
C ARG A 303 20.92 37.44 -4.77
N ASP A 304 19.94 36.82 -4.11
CA ASP A 304 19.70 36.99 -2.67
C ASP A 304 20.85 36.39 -1.85
N TRP A 305 21.09 36.92 -0.65
CA TRP A 305 22.18 36.48 0.23
C TRP A 305 22.09 34.99 0.57
N ILE A 306 20.87 34.44 0.62
CA ILE A 306 20.61 33.01 0.82
C ILE A 306 21.28 32.18 -0.28
N ASN A 307 21.23 32.64 -1.53
CA ASN A 307 21.85 31.96 -2.66
C ASN A 307 23.34 32.30 -2.83
N GLN A 308 23.84 33.36 -2.16
CA GLN A 308 25.28 33.63 -2.04
C GLN A 308 25.95 32.75 -0.98
N MET A 309 25.22 32.37 0.08
CA MET A 309 25.70 31.48 1.16
C MET A 309 24.73 30.33 1.43
N PRO A 310 24.41 29.49 0.42
CA PRO A 310 23.33 28.51 0.50
C PRO A 310 23.59 27.45 1.58
N LEU A 311 24.84 27.03 1.76
CA LEU A 311 25.22 26.06 2.79
C LEU A 311 24.90 26.55 4.21
N LEU A 312 25.21 27.83 4.53
CA LEU A 312 24.96 28.38 5.87
C LEU A 312 23.47 28.55 6.13
N ALA A 313 22.72 29.07 5.17
CA ALA A 313 21.27 29.21 5.28
C ALA A 313 20.58 27.85 5.46
N TRP A 314 21.05 26.84 4.72
CA TRP A 314 20.52 25.47 4.79
C TRP A 314 20.79 24.83 6.16
N LEU A 315 22.02 24.88 6.66
CA LEU A 315 22.36 24.34 7.99
C LEU A 315 21.59 25.07 9.10
N ALA A 316 21.45 26.40 9.01
CA ALA A 316 20.67 27.18 9.96
C ALA A 316 19.19 26.74 10.00
N MET A 317 18.58 26.49 8.84
CA MET A 317 17.22 25.94 8.74
C MET A 317 17.13 24.56 9.41
N LEU A 318 18.04 23.64 9.11
CA LEU A 318 18.02 22.29 9.69
C LEU A 318 18.22 22.32 11.22
N TRP A 319 19.07 23.20 11.74
CA TRP A 319 19.21 23.41 13.18
C TRP A 319 17.95 23.99 13.80
N ALA A 320 17.32 25.00 13.17
CA ALA A 320 16.08 25.57 13.66
C ALA A 320 14.97 24.51 13.76
N LEU A 321 14.78 23.70 12.70
CA LEU A 321 13.81 22.60 12.69
C LEU A 321 14.15 21.55 13.76
N GLY A 322 15.42 21.20 13.93
CA GLY A 322 15.87 20.28 14.98
C GLY A 322 15.57 20.78 16.39
N TRP A 323 15.86 22.05 16.69
CA TRP A 323 15.60 22.64 18.00
C TRP A 323 14.12 22.83 18.28
N ILE A 324 13.31 23.17 17.27
CA ILE A 324 11.84 23.22 17.40
C ILE A 324 11.28 21.83 17.68
N ALA A 325 11.80 20.79 17.02
CA ALA A 325 11.34 19.42 17.22
C ALA A 325 11.84 18.80 18.55
N PHE A 326 12.94 19.30 19.11
CA PHE A 326 13.58 18.67 20.26
C PHE A 326 12.69 18.58 21.51
N PRO A 327 11.89 19.59 21.93
CA PRO A 327 10.94 19.43 23.03
C PRO A 327 9.93 18.29 22.85
N TYR A 328 9.48 18.03 21.61
CA TYR A 328 8.58 16.91 21.30
C TYR A 328 9.31 15.56 21.38
N ALA A 329 10.54 15.50 20.85
CA ALA A 329 11.39 14.31 20.98
C ALA A 329 11.76 14.02 22.44
N PHE A 330 12.06 15.06 23.22
CA PHE A 330 12.40 14.99 24.65
C PHE A 330 11.29 14.36 25.50
N LEU A 331 10.03 14.65 25.14
CA LEU A 331 8.85 14.08 25.76
C LEU A 331 8.61 12.62 25.43
N THR A 332 8.97 12.23 24.22
CA THR A 332 8.75 10.88 23.69
C THR A 332 9.86 9.98 24.20
N PHE A 333 11.10 10.28 23.82
CA PHE A 333 12.30 9.51 24.13
C PHE A 333 12.84 9.73 25.55
N ARG A 334 11.97 9.85 26.57
CA ARG A 334 12.36 10.06 28.00
C ARG A 334 13.36 9.05 28.55
N LYS A 335 13.35 7.88 27.93
CA LYS A 335 14.10 6.68 28.28
C LYS A 335 15.44 6.59 27.57
N PHE A 336 15.66 7.38 26.53
CA PHE A 336 16.94 7.47 25.84
C PHE A 336 17.88 8.41 26.60
N THR A 337 19.18 8.10 26.57
CA THR A 337 20.24 8.88 27.21
C THR A 337 20.35 10.28 26.60
N ASP A 338 20.13 10.41 25.29
CA ASP A 338 20.13 11.69 24.58
C ASP A 338 18.76 12.40 24.55
N ARG A 339 17.73 11.80 25.17
CA ARG A 339 16.34 12.28 25.12
C ARG A 339 15.81 12.48 23.69
N GLY A 340 16.30 11.71 22.73
CA GLY A 340 15.83 11.74 21.34
C GLY A 340 16.40 12.87 20.49
N PHE A 341 17.44 13.57 20.95
CA PHE A 341 18.09 14.63 20.19
C PHE A 341 18.61 14.14 18.83
N ALA A 342 19.10 12.89 18.74
CA ALA A 342 19.56 12.28 17.48
C ALA A 342 18.46 12.20 16.40
N PHE A 343 17.18 12.16 16.80
CA PHE A 343 16.03 12.09 15.89
C PHE A 343 15.33 13.45 15.70
N ALA A 344 15.72 14.48 16.46
CA ALA A 344 15.00 15.75 16.49
C ALA A 344 14.96 16.42 15.11
N LYS A 345 16.09 16.47 14.39
CA LYS A 345 16.10 17.02 13.02
C LYS A 345 15.20 16.23 12.06
N THR A 346 15.26 14.90 12.10
CA THR A 346 14.42 14.03 11.26
C THR A 346 12.93 14.25 11.52
N LEU A 347 12.52 14.30 12.80
CA LEU A 347 11.14 14.56 13.17
C LEU A 347 10.71 15.99 12.82
N GLY A 348 11.59 16.97 12.96
CA GLY A 348 11.33 18.36 12.59
C GLY A 348 11.11 18.53 11.09
N VAL A 349 11.98 17.95 10.27
CA VAL A 349 11.84 17.93 8.81
C VAL A 349 10.53 17.24 8.40
N LEU A 350 10.20 16.10 9.01
CA LEU A 350 8.96 15.38 8.70
C LEU A 350 7.72 16.20 9.05
N ALA A 351 7.63 16.72 10.28
CA ALA A 351 6.47 17.47 10.74
C ALA A 351 6.28 18.78 9.95
N PHE A 352 7.39 19.42 9.57
CA PHE A 352 7.39 20.66 8.80
C PHE A 352 6.90 20.46 7.36
N ALA A 353 7.19 19.30 6.75
CA ALA A 353 6.70 18.97 5.41
C ALA A 353 5.28 18.39 5.40
N TRP A 354 4.94 17.59 6.40
CA TRP A 354 3.65 16.89 6.46
C TRP A 354 2.47 17.86 6.52
N LEU A 355 2.49 18.84 7.43
CA LEU A 355 1.31 19.69 7.64
C LEU A 355 0.98 20.63 6.45
N PRO A 356 1.94 21.33 5.80
CA PRO A 356 1.65 22.10 4.60
C PRO A 356 1.13 21.23 3.45
N TRP A 357 1.69 20.03 3.28
CA TRP A 357 1.23 19.07 2.28
C TRP A 357 -0.20 18.61 2.54
N THR A 358 -0.55 18.26 3.78
CA THR A 358 -1.91 17.87 4.16
C THR A 358 -2.90 19.01 3.90
N LEU A 359 -2.57 20.23 4.33
CA LEU A 359 -3.43 21.40 4.12
C LEU A 359 -3.65 21.71 2.62
N ALA A 360 -2.60 21.57 1.80
CA ALA A 360 -2.69 21.76 0.36
C ALA A 360 -3.37 20.59 -0.37
N SER A 361 -3.27 19.36 0.14
CA SER A 361 -3.99 18.20 -0.42
C SER A 361 -5.50 18.31 -0.20
N TYR A 362 -5.91 18.83 0.96
CA TYR A 362 -7.32 19.14 1.25
C TYR A 362 -7.78 20.51 0.73
N GLN A 363 -6.93 21.23 0.01
CA GLN A 363 -7.21 22.57 -0.54
C GLN A 363 -7.64 23.61 0.52
N VAL A 364 -7.19 23.44 1.78
CA VAL A 364 -7.45 24.37 2.89
C VAL A 364 -6.55 25.60 2.79
N LEU A 365 -5.26 25.38 2.54
CA LEU A 365 -4.26 26.44 2.30
C LEU A 365 -3.33 25.99 1.16
N PRO A 366 -2.82 26.91 0.32
CA PRO A 366 -1.93 26.56 -0.77
C PRO A 366 -0.55 26.12 -0.28
N PHE A 367 0.19 25.34 -1.08
CA PHE A 367 1.55 24.91 -0.76
C PHE A 367 2.57 26.05 -1.00
N GLU A 368 2.49 27.11 -0.20
CA GLU A 368 3.29 28.34 -0.32
C GLU A 368 4.17 28.61 0.90
N ARG A 369 5.14 29.52 0.76
CA ARG A 369 6.02 29.94 1.87
C ARG A 369 5.24 30.51 3.06
N THR A 370 4.14 31.20 2.81
CA THR A 370 3.25 31.76 3.84
C THR A 370 2.66 30.65 4.70
N THR A 371 2.14 29.59 4.08
CA THR A 371 1.62 28.41 4.79
C THR A 371 2.73 27.67 5.53
N MET A 372 3.91 27.51 4.92
CA MET A 372 5.07 26.94 5.61
C MET A 372 5.47 27.78 6.84
N LEU A 373 5.50 29.10 6.75
CA LEU A 373 5.78 30.00 7.88
C LEU A 373 4.74 29.85 9.00
N LEU A 374 3.45 29.75 8.67
CA LEU A 374 2.39 29.51 9.65
C LEU A 374 2.57 28.17 10.37
N VAL A 375 2.90 27.11 9.62
CA VAL A 375 3.20 25.79 10.20
C VAL A 375 4.43 25.85 11.10
N LEU A 376 5.51 26.51 10.66
CA LEU A 376 6.71 26.68 11.49
C LEU A 376 6.39 27.40 12.79
N ALA A 377 5.60 28.47 12.73
CA ALA A 377 5.16 29.22 13.91
C ALA A 377 4.33 28.35 14.85
N LEU A 378 3.39 27.53 14.32
CA LEU A 378 2.61 26.59 15.12
C LEU A 378 3.50 25.56 15.82
N LEU A 379 4.44 24.94 15.09
CA LEU A 379 5.39 23.98 15.65
C LEU A 379 6.28 24.63 16.72
N ALA A 380 6.75 25.86 16.48
CA ALA A 380 7.56 26.62 17.43
C ALA A 380 6.76 27.00 18.69
N LEU A 381 5.52 27.44 18.56
CA LEU A 381 4.65 27.75 19.70
C LEU A 381 4.40 26.52 20.58
N GLY A 382 4.12 25.37 19.98
CA GLY A 382 4.00 24.12 20.73
C GLY A 382 5.32 23.70 21.39
N ALA A 383 6.46 23.88 20.70
CA ALA A 383 7.79 23.62 21.26
C ALA A 383 8.09 24.50 22.48
N LEU A 384 7.78 25.80 22.38
CA LEU A 384 7.93 26.78 23.45
C LEU A 384 7.01 26.45 24.63
N ALA A 385 5.75 26.08 24.39
CA ALA A 385 4.82 25.67 25.44
C ALA A 385 5.33 24.43 26.18
N LEU A 386 5.76 23.39 25.45
CA LEU A 386 6.29 22.16 26.06
C LEU A 386 7.62 22.38 26.78
N GLY A 387 8.50 23.21 26.19
CA GLY A 387 9.76 23.63 26.80
C GLY A 387 9.55 24.44 28.06
N TRP A 388 8.54 25.31 28.11
CA TRP A 388 8.17 26.07 29.30
C TRP A 388 7.59 25.17 30.40
N LEU A 389 6.68 24.28 30.04
CA LEU A 389 6.07 23.32 30.98
C LEU A 389 7.12 22.39 31.62
N GLN A 390 8.18 22.05 30.89
CA GLN A 390 9.27 21.18 31.37
C GLN A 390 10.59 21.92 31.60
N ARG A 391 10.55 23.26 31.75
CA ARG A 391 11.75 24.12 31.77
C ARG A 391 12.82 23.68 32.78
N ALA A 392 12.40 23.19 33.93
CA ALA A 392 13.32 22.76 34.99
C ALA A 392 14.08 21.49 34.61
N GLU A 393 13.39 20.49 34.05
CA GLU A 393 14.00 19.24 33.60
C GLU A 393 14.86 19.47 32.35
N PHE A 394 14.34 20.22 31.38
CA PHE A 394 15.03 20.53 30.13
C PHE A 394 16.33 21.32 30.38
N SER A 395 16.27 22.40 31.17
CA SER A 395 17.45 23.22 31.48
C SER A 395 18.49 22.47 32.31
N ARG A 396 18.07 21.53 33.17
CA ARG A 396 18.98 20.66 33.91
C ARG A 396 19.68 19.68 32.97
N PHE A 397 18.91 19.06 32.08
CA PHE A 397 19.44 18.12 31.10
C PHE A 397 20.45 18.78 30.16
N VAL A 398 20.11 19.93 29.57
CA VAL A 398 21.01 20.64 28.66
C VAL A 398 22.31 21.03 29.38
N ARG A 399 22.23 21.60 30.60
CA ARG A 399 23.44 21.93 31.37
C ARG A 399 24.29 20.70 31.70
N ALA A 400 23.68 19.58 32.03
CA ALA A 400 24.39 18.35 32.38
C ALA A 400 24.96 17.60 31.15
N ARG A 401 24.30 17.70 29.99
CA ARG A 401 24.56 16.84 28.82
C ARG A 401 24.91 17.61 27.54
N TRP A 402 25.23 18.91 27.62
CA TRP A 402 25.55 19.72 26.42
C TRP A 402 26.68 19.13 25.56
N LYS A 403 27.68 18.46 26.17
CA LYS A 403 28.75 17.78 25.43
C LYS A 403 28.24 16.60 24.59
N LEU A 404 27.21 15.89 25.07
CA LEU A 404 26.55 14.83 24.31
C LEU A 404 25.78 15.43 23.13
N LEU A 405 25.04 16.53 23.35
CA LEU A 405 24.32 17.24 22.29
C LEU A 405 25.29 17.74 21.22
N LEU A 406 26.40 18.35 21.63
CA LEU A 406 27.47 18.76 20.71
C LEU A 406 28.07 17.56 19.96
N GLY A 407 28.32 16.43 20.64
CA GLY A 407 28.81 15.22 20.00
C GLY A 407 27.87 14.68 18.92
N LEU A 408 26.56 14.70 19.18
CA LEU A 408 25.53 14.34 18.19
C LEU A 408 25.50 15.29 17.00
N GLU A 409 25.66 16.60 17.24
CA GLU A 409 25.80 17.58 16.17
C GLU A 409 27.07 17.37 15.34
N LEU A 410 28.19 17.03 15.98
CA LEU A 410 29.44 16.71 15.27
C LEU A 410 29.30 15.45 14.41
N VAL A 411 28.57 14.43 14.86
CA VAL A 411 28.25 13.26 14.02
C VAL A 411 27.42 13.67 12.81
N PHE A 412 26.36 14.45 13.01
CA PHE A 412 25.55 14.99 11.91
C PHE A 412 26.41 15.78 10.91
N LEU A 413 27.20 16.74 11.39
CA LEU A 413 28.04 17.59 10.54
C LEU A 413 29.15 16.82 9.84
N ALA A 414 29.75 15.81 10.48
CA ALA A 414 30.79 14.99 9.88
C ALA A 414 30.23 14.19 8.69
N PHE A 415 29.10 13.51 8.87
CA PHE A 415 28.47 12.77 7.77
C PHE A 415 27.91 13.71 6.69
N PHE A 416 27.36 14.86 7.07
CA PHE A 416 26.95 15.90 6.12
C PHE A 416 28.15 16.36 5.27
N ALA A 417 29.30 16.63 5.90
CA ALA A 417 30.50 17.06 5.20
C ALA A 417 31.09 15.97 4.29
N ILE A 418 31.01 14.69 4.68
CA ILE A 418 31.44 13.55 3.84
C ILE A 418 30.64 13.53 2.54
N ASP A 419 29.31 13.53 2.61
CA ASP A 419 28.47 13.46 1.42
C ASP A 419 28.50 14.78 0.62
N LEU A 420 28.63 15.92 1.30
CA LEU A 420 28.85 17.21 0.63
C LEU A 420 30.16 17.20 -0.17
N ALA A 421 31.23 16.57 0.33
CA ALA A 421 32.47 16.42 -0.42
C ALA A 421 32.29 15.52 -1.66
N LEU A 422 31.45 14.47 -1.58
CA LEU A 422 31.06 13.66 -2.74
C LEU A 422 30.32 14.51 -3.77
N ARG A 423 29.34 15.31 -3.34
CA ARG A 423 28.61 16.23 -4.22
C ARG A 423 29.49 17.33 -4.80
N TYR A 424 30.47 17.83 -4.05
CA TYR A 424 31.45 18.80 -4.56
C TYR A 424 32.31 18.20 -5.68
N GLY A 425 32.63 16.91 -5.61
CA GLY A 425 33.35 16.19 -6.67
C GLY A 425 32.52 15.93 -7.94
N ASN A 426 31.19 15.87 -7.83
CA ASN A 426 30.28 15.68 -8.96
C ASN A 426 28.93 16.39 -8.73
N PRO A 427 28.87 17.73 -8.85
CA PRO A 427 27.67 18.51 -8.56
C PRO A 427 26.62 18.41 -9.66
N ASP A 428 26.99 17.89 -10.82
CA ASP A 428 26.13 17.83 -12.00
C ASP A 428 24.89 16.97 -11.75
N LEU A 429 23.76 17.47 -12.26
CA LEU A 429 22.44 16.81 -12.20
C LEU A 429 22.19 15.89 -13.40
N TRP A 430 23.22 15.65 -14.21
CA TRP A 430 23.24 14.65 -15.26
C TRP A 430 24.68 14.32 -15.67
N HIS A 431 24.98 13.07 -15.97
CA HIS A 431 26.27 12.61 -16.50
C HIS A 431 26.11 11.24 -17.18
N PRO A 432 26.76 10.93 -18.32
CA PRO A 432 26.47 9.66 -19.02
C PRO A 432 26.90 8.40 -18.25
N TRP A 433 27.94 8.50 -17.40
CA TRP A 433 28.44 7.37 -16.57
C TRP A 433 28.13 7.49 -15.07
N PHE A 434 27.68 8.66 -14.61
CA PHE A 434 27.47 8.99 -13.18
C PHE A 434 26.15 9.75 -12.95
N GLY A 435 25.26 9.75 -13.94
CA GLY A 435 24.07 10.61 -13.98
C GLY A 435 22.81 9.95 -13.50
N GLY A 436 22.84 8.64 -13.25
CA GLY A 436 21.73 7.87 -12.67
C GLY A 436 20.37 8.26 -13.24
N GLU A 437 19.40 8.43 -12.36
CA GLU A 437 18.06 8.94 -12.66
C GLU A 437 17.84 10.39 -12.18
N LYS A 438 18.93 11.11 -11.83
CA LYS A 438 18.89 12.52 -11.39
C LYS A 438 17.96 13.43 -12.23
N PRO A 439 17.91 13.36 -13.58
CA PRO A 439 17.00 14.20 -14.36
C PRO A 439 15.53 13.95 -14.06
N MET A 440 15.16 12.69 -13.82
CA MET A 440 13.81 12.29 -13.44
C MET A 440 13.46 12.86 -12.05
N ASP A 441 14.33 12.64 -11.08
CA ASP A 441 14.13 13.14 -9.71
C ASP A 441 14.10 14.67 -9.64
N PHE A 442 14.98 15.33 -10.39
CA PHE A 442 15.00 16.78 -10.46
C PHE A 442 13.73 17.33 -11.11
N ALA A 443 13.20 16.65 -12.13
CA ALA A 443 11.91 17.00 -12.72
C ALA A 443 10.76 16.84 -11.71
N TYR A 444 10.74 15.76 -10.92
CA TYR A 444 9.73 15.53 -9.88
C TYR A 444 9.84 16.56 -8.75
N LEU A 445 11.04 16.83 -8.25
CA LEU A 445 11.28 17.86 -7.25
C LEU A 445 10.76 19.22 -7.72
N ASN A 446 11.10 19.61 -8.95
CA ASN A 446 10.66 20.86 -9.53
C ASN A 446 9.13 20.94 -9.70
N ALA A 447 8.51 19.84 -10.13
CA ALA A 447 7.05 19.76 -10.24
C ALA A 447 6.35 19.93 -8.89
N VAL A 448 6.88 19.31 -7.85
CA VAL A 448 6.35 19.44 -6.48
C VAL A 448 6.57 20.85 -5.92
N ILE A 449 7.74 21.47 -6.15
CA ILE A 449 8.02 22.86 -5.74
C ILE A 449 7.00 23.83 -6.36
N LYS A 450 6.67 23.62 -7.64
CA LYS A 450 5.75 24.47 -8.41
C LYS A 450 4.27 24.23 -8.12
N THR A 451 3.93 23.08 -7.56
CA THR A 451 2.54 22.72 -7.27
C THR A 451 1.94 23.64 -6.19
N THR A 452 0.73 24.13 -6.43
CA THR A 452 -0.07 24.93 -5.48
C THR A 452 -0.94 24.03 -4.61
N TYR A 453 -1.64 23.08 -5.22
CA TYR A 453 -2.49 22.10 -4.56
C TYR A 453 -2.19 20.70 -5.07
N PHE A 454 -2.23 19.72 -4.17
CA PHE A 454 -1.90 18.33 -4.50
C PHE A 454 -3.13 17.56 -5.02
N PRO A 455 -2.93 16.50 -5.84
CA PRO A 455 -1.66 15.88 -6.24
C PRO A 455 -0.81 16.76 -7.18
N ALA A 456 0.52 16.58 -7.15
CA ALA A 456 1.44 17.37 -7.97
C ALA A 456 1.31 17.04 -9.46
N TYR A 457 1.57 18.02 -10.32
CA TYR A 457 1.49 17.81 -11.78
C TYR A 457 2.62 16.92 -12.28
N ASN A 458 2.34 16.13 -13.31
CA ASN A 458 3.33 15.25 -13.91
C ASN A 458 4.16 16.02 -14.94
N PRO A 459 5.49 16.13 -14.78
CA PRO A 459 6.32 16.84 -15.75
C PRO A 459 6.44 16.12 -17.11
N TRP A 460 6.05 14.84 -17.18
CA TRP A 460 6.13 14.01 -18.39
C TRP A 460 4.77 13.69 -19.01
N PHE A 461 3.66 14.15 -18.41
CA PHE A 461 2.30 13.91 -18.89
C PHE A 461 1.44 15.15 -18.70
N GLU A 462 1.26 15.92 -19.79
CA GLU A 462 0.55 17.20 -19.77
C GLU A 462 -0.89 17.05 -19.26
N GLY A 463 -1.28 17.95 -18.34
CA GLY A 463 -2.59 17.90 -17.69
C GLY A 463 -2.76 16.74 -16.71
N GLY A 464 -1.76 15.87 -16.57
CA GLY A 464 -1.72 14.76 -15.63
C GLY A 464 -1.17 15.12 -14.26
N PHE A 465 -1.40 14.25 -13.28
CA PHE A 465 -0.73 14.28 -11.98
C PHE A 465 0.25 13.11 -11.80
N ILE A 466 1.21 13.27 -10.88
CA ILE A 466 2.19 12.22 -10.56
C ILE A 466 1.47 11.06 -9.88
N ASN A 467 1.47 9.89 -10.53
CA ASN A 467 1.01 8.62 -9.95
C ASN A 467 2.22 7.78 -9.50
N TYR A 468 2.98 8.31 -8.55
CA TYR A 468 4.21 7.71 -8.00
C TYR A 468 4.37 8.12 -6.52
N TYR A 469 5.26 7.47 -5.77
CA TYR A 469 5.53 7.87 -4.37
C TYR A 469 6.30 9.19 -4.33
N TYR A 470 5.59 10.31 -4.13
CA TYR A 470 6.18 11.66 -4.21
C TYR A 470 6.33 12.37 -2.86
N PHE A 471 5.92 11.78 -1.73
CA PHE A 471 6.00 12.50 -0.44
C PHE A 471 7.43 12.77 0.02
N GLY A 472 8.40 11.91 -0.35
CA GLY A 472 9.81 12.25 -0.18
C GLY A 472 10.20 13.53 -0.93
N GLN A 473 9.73 13.67 -2.18
CA GLN A 473 9.93 14.89 -2.97
C GLN A 473 9.21 16.10 -2.36
N VAL A 474 8.09 15.91 -1.66
CA VAL A 474 7.41 16.96 -0.88
C VAL A 474 8.25 17.43 0.29
N ILE A 475 8.92 16.52 1.01
CA ILE A 475 9.85 16.87 2.07
C ILE A 475 10.98 17.74 1.51
N SER A 476 11.61 17.28 0.43
CA SER A 476 12.66 18.01 -0.28
C SER A 476 12.19 19.38 -0.77
N ALA A 477 11.04 19.44 -1.44
CA ALA A 477 10.44 20.66 -1.96
C ALA A 477 10.06 21.63 -0.85
N THR A 478 9.59 21.17 0.30
CA THR A 478 9.25 22.03 1.44
C THR A 478 10.49 22.75 1.94
N LEU A 479 11.61 22.04 2.12
CA LEU A 479 12.88 22.62 2.55
C LEU A 479 13.40 23.64 1.53
N THR A 480 13.46 23.24 0.25
CA THR A 480 13.92 24.09 -0.85
C THR A 480 13.07 25.34 -1.03
N LYS A 481 11.74 25.17 -1.12
CA LYS A 481 10.80 26.26 -1.34
C LYS A 481 10.77 27.20 -0.16
N PHE A 482 10.80 26.71 1.10
CA PHE A 482 10.76 27.55 2.29
C PHE A 482 11.97 28.49 2.39
N ILE A 483 13.18 27.93 2.34
CA ILE A 483 14.40 28.71 2.51
C ILE A 483 14.73 29.57 1.28
N GLY A 484 14.30 29.14 0.09
CA GLY A 484 14.52 29.89 -1.16
C GLY A 484 15.90 29.72 -1.79
N VAL A 485 16.57 28.61 -1.50
CA VAL A 485 17.74 28.16 -2.27
C VAL A 485 17.27 27.64 -3.62
N VAL A 486 17.91 28.05 -4.71
CA VAL A 486 17.57 27.60 -6.07
C VAL A 486 17.63 26.06 -6.18
N PRO A 487 16.71 25.40 -6.90
CA PRO A 487 16.57 23.94 -6.88
C PRO A 487 17.84 23.18 -7.22
N GLU A 488 18.64 23.66 -8.17
CA GLU A 488 19.87 23.00 -8.61
C GLU A 488 20.95 22.94 -7.52
N VAL A 489 21.02 23.96 -6.66
CA VAL A 489 21.89 23.98 -5.49
C VAL A 489 21.25 23.20 -4.35
N ALA A 490 19.93 23.33 -4.15
CA ALA A 490 19.22 22.62 -3.10
C ALA A 490 19.29 21.10 -3.25
N TYR A 491 19.21 20.58 -4.48
CA TYR A 491 19.40 19.15 -4.77
C TYR A 491 20.74 18.65 -4.20
N ASN A 492 21.81 19.40 -4.42
CA ASN A 492 23.15 19.11 -3.91
C ASN A 492 23.29 19.23 -2.38
N LEU A 493 22.35 19.89 -1.68
CA LEU A 493 22.30 19.99 -0.22
C LEU A 493 21.33 18.97 0.41
N LEU A 494 20.33 18.52 -0.34
CA LEU A 494 19.37 17.50 0.08
C LEU A 494 20.04 16.14 0.28
N LEU A 495 20.90 15.71 -0.64
CA LEU A 495 21.63 14.44 -0.51
C LEU A 495 22.44 14.37 0.80
N PRO A 496 23.29 15.38 1.12
CA PRO A 496 24.00 15.41 2.40
C PRO A 496 23.07 15.48 3.61
N THR A 497 21.91 16.11 3.46
CA THR A 497 20.89 16.16 4.51
C THR A 497 20.36 14.76 4.82
N PHE A 498 19.91 14.01 3.81
CA PHE A 498 19.41 12.65 4.00
C PHE A 498 20.50 11.70 4.50
N PHE A 499 21.74 11.85 4.01
CA PHE A 499 22.89 11.08 4.47
C PHE A 499 23.16 11.31 5.97
N ALA A 500 23.25 12.57 6.39
CA ALA A 500 23.52 12.95 7.77
C ALA A 500 22.37 12.62 8.74
N LEU A 501 21.11 12.75 8.30
CA LEU A 501 19.96 12.33 9.10
C LEU A 501 19.90 10.80 9.27
N THR A 502 20.26 10.04 8.23
CA THR A 502 20.38 8.58 8.30
C THR A 502 21.48 8.19 9.28
N ALA A 503 22.67 8.81 9.18
CA ALA A 503 23.76 8.59 10.11
C ALA A 503 23.36 8.88 11.56
N SER A 504 22.67 10.00 11.78
CA SER A 504 22.18 10.43 13.09
C SER A 504 21.17 9.43 13.67
N GLY A 505 20.25 8.90 12.84
CA GLY A 505 19.30 7.87 13.25
C GLY A 505 19.98 6.56 13.65
N ALA A 506 20.91 6.06 12.83
CA ALA A 506 21.63 4.80 13.08
C ALA A 506 22.52 4.91 14.33
N PHE A 507 23.22 6.04 14.47
CA PHE A 507 23.96 6.39 15.67
C PHE A 507 23.02 6.43 16.88
N GLY A 508 21.91 7.17 16.78
CA GLY A 508 20.96 7.40 17.86
C GLY A 508 20.33 6.12 18.41
N VAL A 509 19.90 5.20 17.55
CA VAL A 509 19.36 3.90 17.97
C VAL A 509 20.42 3.12 18.75
N THR A 510 21.59 2.93 18.13
CA THR A 510 22.64 2.06 18.67
C THR A 510 23.24 2.63 19.95
N PHE A 511 23.56 3.93 19.95
CA PHE A 511 24.08 4.65 21.11
C PHE A 511 23.16 4.49 22.32
N ASN A 512 21.86 4.72 22.16
CA ASN A 512 20.91 4.67 23.26
C ASN A 512 20.64 3.26 23.78
N LEU A 513 20.67 2.24 22.90
CA LEU A 513 20.56 0.84 23.32
C LEU A 513 21.80 0.42 24.12
N VAL A 514 23.01 0.68 23.60
CA VAL A 514 24.28 0.29 24.24
C VAL A 514 24.48 1.02 25.56
N ALA A 515 24.22 2.34 25.59
CA ALA A 515 24.38 3.16 26.80
C ALA A 515 23.48 2.71 27.96
N ARG A 516 22.41 1.96 27.70
CA ARG A 516 21.43 1.56 28.72
C ARG A 516 21.55 0.11 29.19
N THR A 517 22.31 -0.74 28.51
CA THR A 517 22.45 -2.18 28.80
C THR A 517 23.02 -2.51 30.20
N ARG A 518 23.44 -1.54 31.02
CA ARG A 518 24.02 -1.77 32.36
C ARG A 518 23.42 -0.98 33.53
N THR A 519 22.49 -0.04 33.31
CA THR A 519 21.83 0.68 34.42
C THR A 519 20.71 -0.12 35.08
N HIS A 520 20.54 -1.39 34.72
CA HIS A 520 19.46 -2.25 35.25
C HIS A 520 19.68 -2.68 36.71
N ASP A 521 20.90 -2.52 37.25
CA ASP A 521 21.28 -2.90 38.62
C ASP A 521 21.20 -1.75 39.66
N ALA A 522 20.90 -0.52 39.23
CA ALA A 522 20.77 0.64 40.14
C ALA A 522 19.32 0.93 40.51
N ARG A 523 19.06 1.26 41.79
CA ARG A 523 17.72 1.54 42.31
C ARG A 523 17.11 2.78 41.61
N PRO A 524 15.77 2.83 41.45
CA PRO A 524 15.10 3.96 40.77
C PRO A 524 15.32 5.33 41.42
N GLU A 525 15.65 5.34 42.71
CA GLU A 525 15.89 6.55 43.50
C GLU A 525 17.28 7.17 43.24
N ASP A 526 18.21 6.43 42.63
CA ASP A 526 19.57 6.87 42.31
C ASP A 526 19.72 7.40 40.86
N ALA A 527 18.64 7.41 40.07
CA ALA A 527 18.67 7.77 38.65
C ALA A 527 19.03 9.25 38.35
N ILE A 528 19.26 10.05 39.40
CA ILE A 528 19.68 11.46 39.33
C ILE A 528 20.78 11.72 40.38
N SER A 529 21.66 10.75 40.67
CA SER A 529 22.96 11.07 41.26
C SER A 529 23.99 11.17 40.14
N ASP A 530 24.73 12.28 40.13
CA ASP A 530 25.72 12.64 39.10
C ASP A 530 26.95 11.69 39.04
N ALA A 531 26.96 10.59 39.81
CA ALA A 531 28.20 9.96 40.25
C ALA A 531 28.70 8.76 39.45
N GLU A 532 27.89 7.96 38.74
CA GLU A 532 28.43 6.74 38.07
C GLU A 532 27.89 6.52 36.65
N PHE A 533 28.31 7.40 35.73
CA PHE A 533 28.51 7.03 34.34
C PHE A 533 30.01 6.90 34.12
N GLU A 534 30.58 5.70 34.27
CA GLU A 534 32.01 5.54 33.99
C GLU A 534 32.29 5.94 32.53
N ILE A 535 33.24 6.86 32.32
CA ILE A 535 33.69 7.37 31.01
C ILE A 535 33.92 6.27 29.94
N PRO A 536 34.43 5.07 30.27
CA PRO A 536 34.59 3.98 29.31
C PRO A 536 33.28 3.52 28.64
N HIS A 537 32.15 3.54 29.36
CA HIS A 537 30.87 3.07 28.83
C HIS A 537 30.28 4.00 27.78
N LEU A 538 30.38 5.32 28.00
CA LEU A 538 29.96 6.31 27.01
C LEU A 538 30.81 6.21 25.74
N ARG A 539 32.13 6.01 25.89
CA ARG A 539 33.03 5.79 24.75
C ARG A 539 32.61 4.58 23.93
N ARG A 540 32.27 3.45 24.58
CA ARG A 540 31.76 2.25 23.87
C ARG A 540 30.46 2.53 23.11
N ALA A 541 29.51 3.23 23.73
CA ALA A 541 28.26 3.60 23.08
C ALA A 541 28.47 4.52 21.86
N VAL A 542 29.37 5.51 21.98
CA VAL A 542 29.75 6.40 20.86
C VAL A 542 30.40 5.60 19.74
N VAL A 543 31.38 4.76 20.05
CA VAL A 543 32.07 3.92 19.06
C VAL A 543 31.08 3.00 18.36
N ALA A 544 30.20 2.32 19.10
CA ALA A 544 29.15 1.48 18.53
C ALA A 544 28.20 2.28 17.62
N GLY A 545 27.80 3.48 18.04
CA GLY A 545 26.97 4.36 17.22
C GLY A 545 27.65 4.79 15.91
N ILE A 546 28.94 5.12 15.94
CA ILE A 546 29.72 5.46 14.74
C ILE A 546 29.81 4.25 13.80
N PHE A 547 30.14 3.07 14.32
CA PHE A 547 30.18 1.84 13.52
C PHE A 547 28.81 1.53 12.90
N ALA A 548 27.72 1.72 13.64
CA ALA A 548 26.37 1.54 13.10
C ALA A 548 26.09 2.49 11.92
N ALA A 549 26.43 3.78 12.05
CA ALA A 549 26.27 4.73 10.95
C ALA A 549 27.12 4.36 9.73
N VAL A 550 28.38 3.96 9.93
CA VAL A 550 29.28 3.52 8.85
C VAL A 550 28.79 2.23 8.19
N PHE A 551 28.31 1.25 8.96
CA PHE A 551 27.79 -0.01 8.41
C PHE A 551 26.50 0.19 7.64
N VAL A 552 25.59 1.06 8.11
CA VAL A 552 24.35 1.37 7.39
C VAL A 552 24.65 2.11 6.09
N LEU A 553 25.49 3.14 6.13
CA LEU A 553 25.65 4.06 5.00
C LEU A 553 26.75 3.69 4.02
N ILE A 554 27.85 3.06 4.46
CA ILE A 554 29.07 2.90 3.66
C ILE A 554 29.38 1.42 3.41
N LEU A 555 29.39 0.59 4.47
CA LEU A 555 29.87 -0.80 4.39
C LEU A 555 28.76 -1.85 4.26
N GLY A 556 27.50 -1.43 4.12
CA GLY A 556 26.34 -2.32 4.19
C GLY A 556 26.18 -3.30 3.02
N ASN A 557 26.89 -3.09 1.90
CA ASN A 557 26.80 -3.97 0.73
C ASN A 557 28.02 -4.87 0.57
N LEU A 558 27.81 -6.18 0.75
CA LEU A 558 28.82 -7.21 0.48
C LEU A 558 29.01 -7.49 -1.03
N GLY A 559 28.11 -7.04 -1.90
CA GLY A 559 28.26 -7.13 -3.36
C GLY A 559 29.53 -6.47 -3.88
N GLN A 560 29.95 -5.37 -3.25
CA GLN A 560 31.19 -4.67 -3.59
C GLN A 560 32.43 -5.55 -3.39
N VAL A 561 32.41 -6.38 -2.35
CA VAL A 561 33.46 -7.36 -2.06
C VAL A 561 33.48 -8.42 -3.17
N GLY A 562 32.32 -8.84 -3.66
CA GLY A 562 32.19 -9.73 -4.83
C GLY A 562 32.81 -9.13 -6.10
N VAL A 563 32.55 -7.84 -6.40
CA VAL A 563 33.15 -7.13 -7.55
C VAL A 563 34.67 -7.07 -7.42
N PHE A 564 35.19 -6.75 -6.24
CA PHE A 564 36.63 -6.74 -5.98
C PHE A 564 37.26 -8.12 -6.20
N PHE A 565 36.64 -9.18 -5.67
CA PHE A 565 37.11 -10.55 -5.88
C PHE A 565 37.07 -10.94 -7.36
N GLN A 566 35.98 -10.66 -8.08
CA GLN A 566 35.89 -10.93 -9.51
C GLN A 566 36.99 -10.20 -10.28
N GLY A 567 37.22 -8.92 -9.98
CA GLY A 567 38.28 -8.14 -10.60
C GLY A 567 39.67 -8.71 -10.34
N LEU A 568 39.97 -9.20 -9.12
CA LEU A 568 41.23 -9.89 -8.83
C LEU A 568 41.36 -11.20 -9.60
N ASN A 569 40.28 -11.96 -9.72
CA ASN A 569 40.27 -13.19 -10.52
C ASN A 569 40.55 -12.89 -12.00
N ASP A 570 39.92 -11.85 -12.56
CA ASP A 570 40.10 -11.44 -13.96
C ASP A 570 41.53 -10.92 -14.19
N LEU A 571 42.08 -10.15 -13.24
CA LEU A 571 43.47 -9.70 -13.28
C LEU A 571 44.44 -10.89 -13.26
N GLY A 572 44.21 -11.87 -12.37
CA GLY A 572 45.05 -13.06 -12.29
C GLY A 572 44.96 -13.94 -13.52
N GLN A 573 43.77 -14.07 -14.11
CA GLN A 573 43.59 -14.78 -15.38
C GLN A 573 44.38 -14.09 -16.50
N ALA A 574 44.34 -12.75 -16.56
CA ALA A 574 45.12 -11.98 -17.53
C ALA A 574 46.64 -12.13 -17.35
N HIS A 575 47.10 -12.50 -16.14
CA HIS A 575 48.52 -12.65 -15.79
C HIS A 575 48.94 -14.12 -15.60
N GLY A 576 48.25 -15.05 -16.25
CA GLY A 576 48.70 -16.45 -16.36
C GLY A 576 48.26 -17.37 -15.22
N GLY A 577 47.27 -16.97 -14.42
CA GLY A 577 46.64 -17.85 -13.43
C GLY A 577 46.00 -19.09 -14.07
N ALA A 578 46.11 -20.24 -13.40
CA ALA A 578 45.64 -21.53 -13.89
C ALA A 578 44.16 -21.83 -13.58
N GLY A 579 43.37 -20.81 -13.24
CA GLY A 579 41.96 -20.94 -12.86
C GLY A 579 41.73 -21.08 -11.35
N GLY A 580 40.51 -20.72 -10.91
CA GLY A 580 40.10 -20.80 -9.51
C GLY A 580 41.01 -20.01 -8.57
N VAL A 581 41.47 -20.64 -7.48
CA VAL A 581 42.33 -19.99 -6.47
C VAL A 581 43.64 -19.46 -7.07
N SER A 582 44.18 -20.10 -8.12
CA SER A 582 45.41 -19.64 -8.78
C SER A 582 45.24 -18.24 -9.38
N ASN A 583 44.08 -17.95 -9.99
CA ASN A 583 43.78 -16.61 -10.50
C ASN A 583 43.72 -15.60 -9.36
N TYR A 584 43.02 -15.91 -8.26
CA TYR A 584 42.94 -15.00 -7.12
C TYR A 584 44.31 -14.65 -6.54
N VAL A 585 45.16 -15.64 -6.30
CA VAL A 585 46.50 -15.40 -5.72
C VAL A 585 47.38 -14.62 -6.70
N THR A 586 47.37 -15.01 -7.99
CA THR A 586 48.15 -14.32 -9.03
C THR A 586 47.68 -12.87 -9.18
N GLY A 587 46.37 -12.64 -9.23
CA GLY A 587 45.77 -11.32 -9.33
C GLY A 587 46.06 -10.46 -8.10
N LEU A 588 45.97 -11.03 -6.89
CA LEU A 588 46.33 -10.33 -5.66
C LEU A 588 47.79 -9.89 -5.65
N LEU A 589 48.73 -10.78 -6.00
CA LEU A 589 50.15 -10.46 -6.09
C LEU A 589 50.42 -9.40 -7.17
N THR A 590 49.72 -9.49 -8.31
CA THR A 590 49.85 -8.55 -9.43
C THR A 590 49.31 -7.16 -9.08
N TRP A 591 48.18 -7.10 -8.35
CA TRP A 591 47.62 -5.86 -7.83
C TRP A 591 48.53 -5.22 -6.78
N LEU A 592 49.06 -6.02 -5.84
CA LEU A 592 50.06 -5.55 -4.86
C LEU A 592 51.37 -5.10 -5.54
N GLY A 593 51.69 -5.65 -6.72
CA GLY A 593 52.77 -5.20 -7.59
C GLY A 593 52.51 -3.89 -8.34
N GLY A 594 51.33 -3.27 -8.16
CA GLY A 594 50.97 -1.95 -8.70
C GLY A 594 50.07 -1.97 -9.94
N SER A 595 49.61 -3.15 -10.39
CA SER A 595 48.68 -3.23 -11.52
C SER A 595 47.26 -2.84 -11.10
N GLU A 596 46.52 -2.18 -11.98
CA GLU A 596 45.11 -1.84 -11.72
C GLU A 596 44.19 -3.06 -11.85
N ILE A 597 43.14 -3.11 -11.03
CA ILE A 597 42.09 -4.11 -11.15
C ILE A 597 41.25 -3.76 -12.39
N PRO A 598 40.98 -4.70 -13.31
CA PRO A 598 40.32 -4.44 -14.59
C PRO A 598 38.80 -4.23 -14.46
N VAL A 599 38.38 -3.37 -13.53
CA VAL A 599 36.99 -2.96 -13.32
C VAL A 599 36.84 -1.50 -13.73
N PRO A 600 36.07 -1.18 -14.78
CA PRO A 600 35.82 0.19 -15.19
C PRO A 600 35.27 1.03 -14.03
N ILE A 601 35.66 2.30 -13.94
CA ILE A 601 35.29 3.19 -12.84
C ILE A 601 33.77 3.22 -12.57
N GLY A 602 32.95 3.27 -13.63
CA GLY A 602 31.48 3.27 -13.50
C GLY A 602 30.88 1.93 -13.04
N ASN A 603 31.64 0.84 -13.11
CA ASN A 603 31.15 -0.52 -12.83
C ASN A 603 31.41 -0.98 -11.40
N TRP A 604 32.25 -0.27 -10.64
CA TRP A 604 32.53 -0.63 -9.25
C TRP A 604 31.25 -0.73 -8.43
N TYR A 605 30.37 0.27 -8.51
CA TYR A 605 29.12 0.30 -7.75
C TYR A 605 27.94 -0.25 -8.56
N TRP A 606 27.91 -0.04 -9.88
CA TRP A 606 26.81 -0.53 -10.73
C TRP A 606 26.71 -2.05 -10.74
N THR A 607 27.84 -2.77 -10.87
CA THR A 607 27.85 -4.24 -10.86
C THR A 607 27.40 -4.80 -9.51
N ALA A 608 27.74 -4.11 -8.42
CA ALA A 608 27.40 -4.53 -7.06
C ALA A 608 25.89 -4.45 -6.75
N THR A 609 25.09 -3.82 -7.60
CA THR A 609 23.62 -3.81 -7.49
C THR A 609 22.94 -4.93 -8.29
N ARG A 610 23.70 -5.74 -9.04
CA ARG A 610 23.18 -6.81 -9.92
C ARG A 610 23.47 -8.22 -9.37
N ILE A 611 23.47 -8.36 -8.04
CA ILE A 611 23.78 -9.64 -7.36
C ILE A 611 22.73 -10.70 -7.67
N ILE A 612 21.46 -10.29 -7.73
CA ILE A 612 20.36 -11.16 -8.12
C ILE A 612 20.14 -10.98 -9.64
N PRO A 613 20.11 -12.07 -10.43
CA PRO A 613 19.90 -11.98 -11.88
C PRO A 613 18.63 -11.21 -12.24
N ASP A 614 18.74 -10.34 -13.24
CA ASP A 614 17.65 -9.52 -13.80
C ASP A 614 16.99 -8.53 -12.81
N THR A 615 17.62 -8.23 -11.68
CA THR A 615 17.11 -7.24 -10.72
C THR A 615 18.11 -6.12 -10.41
N ILE A 616 17.58 -5.05 -9.81
CA ILE A 616 18.34 -3.89 -9.35
C ILE A 616 18.23 -3.82 -7.82
N ASN A 617 19.37 -4.01 -7.15
CA ASN A 617 19.46 -4.10 -5.69
C ASN A 617 20.35 -2.98 -5.17
N GLU A 618 19.77 -1.78 -5.10
CA GLU A 618 20.48 -0.63 -4.58
C GLU A 618 20.74 -0.75 -3.07
N PHE A 619 21.81 -0.10 -2.63
CA PHE A 619 22.23 -0.02 -1.24
C PHE A 619 22.54 1.44 -0.91
N PRO A 620 22.48 1.88 0.36
CA PRO A 620 22.52 3.29 0.70
C PRO A 620 23.66 4.05 0.03
N PHE A 621 24.90 3.58 0.16
CA PHE A 621 26.07 4.26 -0.43
C PHE A 621 25.96 4.45 -1.94
N PHE A 622 25.46 3.44 -2.67
CA PHE A 622 25.26 3.53 -4.12
C PHE A 622 24.37 4.71 -4.46
N THR A 623 23.19 4.78 -3.85
CA THR A 623 22.19 5.78 -4.20
C THR A 623 22.66 7.20 -3.85
N PHE A 624 23.43 7.38 -2.77
CA PHE A 624 24.07 8.66 -2.45
C PHE A 624 25.18 9.05 -3.43
N VAL A 625 26.02 8.10 -3.86
CA VAL A 625 27.10 8.34 -4.85
C VAL A 625 26.54 8.75 -6.22
N TYR A 626 25.50 8.05 -6.69
CA TYR A 626 24.80 8.42 -7.92
C TYR A 626 23.83 9.60 -7.72
N ALA A 627 23.62 10.04 -6.47
CA ALA A 627 22.73 11.12 -6.06
C ALA A 627 21.31 10.98 -6.63
N ASP A 628 20.83 9.75 -6.60
CA ASP A 628 19.51 9.32 -7.05
C ASP A 628 18.51 9.59 -5.92
N LEU A 629 17.76 10.68 -6.01
CA LEU A 629 16.89 11.17 -4.94
C LEU A 629 15.56 10.40 -4.92
N HIS A 630 15.64 9.06 -4.95
CA HIS A 630 14.50 8.16 -4.96
C HIS A 630 13.79 8.06 -3.62
N ALA A 631 12.56 7.53 -3.69
CA ALA A 631 11.71 7.18 -2.56
C ALA A 631 12.47 6.43 -1.44
N HIS A 632 13.22 5.38 -1.76
CA HIS A 632 13.90 4.56 -0.74
C HIS A 632 15.06 5.30 -0.06
N LEU A 633 15.82 6.16 -0.77
CA LEU A 633 16.87 6.98 -0.16
C LEU A 633 16.26 7.98 0.82
N MET A 634 15.21 8.68 0.39
CA MET A 634 14.53 9.66 1.24
C MET A 634 13.84 9.01 2.43
N ALA A 635 13.46 7.73 2.35
CA ALA A 635 12.88 6.98 3.45
C ALA A 635 13.89 6.65 4.57
N LEU A 636 15.19 6.51 4.26
CA LEU A 636 16.21 6.00 5.19
C LEU A 636 16.21 6.69 6.57
N PRO A 637 16.19 8.03 6.71
CA PRO A 637 16.16 8.64 8.04
C PRO A 637 14.90 8.30 8.84
N PHE A 638 13.75 8.19 8.16
CA PHE A 638 12.45 7.95 8.79
C PHE A 638 12.30 6.49 9.20
N THR A 639 12.87 5.56 8.43
CA THR A 639 12.97 4.15 8.83
C THR A 639 13.79 3.98 10.11
N LEU A 640 14.88 4.73 10.26
CA LEU A 640 15.69 4.73 11.49
C LEU A 640 15.00 5.44 12.65
N ALA A 641 14.19 6.47 12.38
CA ALA A 641 13.31 7.07 13.38
C ALA A 641 12.25 6.06 13.86
N ALA A 642 11.66 5.27 12.95
CA ALA A 642 10.73 4.19 13.29
C ALA A 642 11.41 3.11 14.14
N LEU A 643 12.64 2.72 13.80
CA LEU A 643 13.46 1.81 14.61
C LEU A 643 13.76 2.40 16.00
N GLY A 644 14.05 3.71 16.08
CA GLY A 644 14.22 4.43 17.34
C GLY A 644 12.97 4.40 18.21
N LEU A 645 11.79 4.60 17.62
CA LEU A 645 10.50 4.49 18.30
C LEU A 645 10.21 3.05 18.76
N ALA A 646 10.55 2.05 17.95
CA ALA A 646 10.44 0.64 18.34
C ALA A 646 11.37 0.33 19.53
N ALA A 647 12.64 0.73 19.47
CA ALA A 647 13.58 0.60 20.58
C ALA A 647 13.06 1.33 21.84
N HIS A 648 12.50 2.52 21.68
CA HIS A 648 11.86 3.26 22.76
C HIS A 648 10.68 2.49 23.39
N ALA A 649 9.81 1.90 22.58
CA ALA A 649 8.69 1.09 23.03
C ALA A 649 9.15 -0.13 23.84
N VAL A 650 10.21 -0.82 23.41
CA VAL A 650 10.82 -1.91 24.18
C VAL A 650 11.33 -1.39 25.53
N LEU A 651 12.09 -0.29 25.52
CA LEU A 651 12.68 0.29 26.73
C LEU A 651 11.67 0.90 27.71
N GLN A 652 10.46 1.22 27.24
CA GLN A 652 9.32 1.62 28.06
C GLN A 652 8.44 0.45 28.47
N ARG A 653 8.79 -0.79 28.11
CA ARG A 653 7.95 -1.98 28.35
C ARG A 653 6.54 -1.77 27.79
N ALA A 654 6.47 -1.17 26.60
CA ALA A 654 5.25 -0.78 25.92
C ALA A 654 4.31 0.17 26.71
N GLN A 655 4.77 0.83 27.78
CA GLN A 655 3.99 1.87 28.48
C GLN A 655 4.04 3.19 27.72
N LEU A 656 3.47 3.19 26.52
CA LEU A 656 3.38 4.33 25.63
C LEU A 656 2.19 5.22 25.99
N LYS A 657 2.40 6.53 25.95
CA LYS A 657 1.35 7.55 26.05
C LYS A 657 0.79 7.87 24.67
N TRP A 658 -0.30 8.63 24.63
CA TRP A 658 -0.96 9.00 23.38
C TRP A 658 -0.02 9.75 22.41
N TYR A 659 0.88 10.59 22.92
CA TYR A 659 1.84 11.33 22.08
C TYR A 659 2.94 10.44 21.50
N ASP A 660 3.34 9.37 22.21
CA ASP A 660 4.29 8.39 21.68
C ASP A 660 3.66 7.65 20.49
N LEU A 661 2.38 7.30 20.62
CA LEU A 661 1.61 6.68 19.54
C LEU A 661 1.35 7.66 18.38
N ALA A 662 1.10 8.94 18.66
CA ALA A 662 0.91 9.95 17.62
C ALA A 662 2.18 10.16 16.77
N ILE A 663 3.35 10.29 17.41
CA ILE A 663 4.62 10.43 16.71
C ILE A 663 4.97 9.13 15.97
N ALA A 664 4.74 7.96 16.57
CA ALA A 664 4.93 6.69 15.89
C ALA A 664 3.99 6.53 14.68
N ALA A 665 2.74 6.96 14.80
CA ALA A 665 1.79 6.92 13.70
C ALA A 665 2.16 7.91 12.59
N LEU A 666 2.67 9.10 12.92
CA LEU A 666 3.16 10.06 11.92
C LEU A 666 4.37 9.50 11.15
N VAL A 667 5.35 8.93 11.85
CA VAL A 667 6.55 8.34 11.22
C VAL A 667 6.21 7.10 10.40
N LEU A 668 5.38 6.19 10.92
CA LEU A 668 4.98 4.99 10.17
C LEU A 668 4.05 5.34 9.01
N GLY A 669 3.08 6.22 9.23
CA GLY A 669 2.16 6.69 8.19
C GLY A 669 2.90 7.38 7.04
N SER A 670 3.92 8.19 7.35
CA SER A 670 4.73 8.83 6.30
C SER A 670 5.51 7.84 5.48
N LEU A 671 6.04 6.75 6.06
CA LEU A 671 6.72 5.70 5.28
C LEU A 671 5.82 5.13 4.18
N ARG A 672 4.51 5.01 4.41
CA ARG A 672 3.56 4.59 3.36
C ARG A 672 3.58 5.54 2.15
N ALA A 673 3.69 6.83 2.39
CA ALA A 673 3.70 7.87 1.36
C ALA A 673 5.08 8.13 0.73
N ILE A 674 6.17 7.89 1.47
CA ILE A 674 7.55 8.03 0.97
C ILE A 674 7.94 6.80 0.15
N ASN A 675 7.78 5.61 0.71
CA ASN A 675 8.14 4.33 0.10
C ASN A 675 7.21 3.23 0.64
N THR A 676 6.14 2.93 -0.09
CA THR A 676 4.99 2.15 0.42
C THR A 676 5.35 0.80 1.06
N TRP A 677 6.40 0.13 0.58
CA TRP A 677 6.82 -1.18 1.11
C TRP A 677 7.54 -1.12 2.46
N ASP A 678 8.01 0.05 2.87
CA ASP A 678 8.59 0.23 4.21
C ASP A 678 7.50 0.19 5.29
N PHE A 679 6.30 0.68 4.99
CA PHE A 679 5.20 0.72 5.96
C PHE A 679 4.89 -0.63 6.61
N PRO A 680 4.59 -1.72 5.88
CA PRO A 680 4.29 -3.01 6.51
C PRO A 680 5.49 -3.54 7.32
N THR A 681 6.73 -3.33 6.85
CA THR A 681 7.95 -3.78 7.51
C THR A 681 8.16 -3.09 8.87
N TYR A 682 8.10 -1.76 8.90
CA TYR A 682 8.31 -1.00 10.13
C TYR A 682 7.10 -1.02 11.07
N LEU A 683 5.88 -1.18 10.54
CA LEU A 683 4.69 -1.44 11.34
C LEU A 683 4.78 -2.79 12.05
N ALA A 684 5.22 -3.84 11.33
CA ALA A 684 5.45 -5.15 11.92
C ALA A 684 6.50 -5.05 13.04
N LEU A 685 7.66 -4.45 12.75
CA LEU A 685 8.73 -4.21 13.72
C LEU A 685 8.24 -3.49 15.00
N MET A 686 7.43 -2.44 14.84
CA MET A 686 6.83 -1.73 15.97
C MET A 686 5.87 -2.64 16.75
N GLY A 687 5.07 -3.46 16.07
CA GLY A 687 4.25 -4.50 16.69
C GLY A 687 5.09 -5.51 17.49
N CYS A 688 6.24 -5.94 16.97
CA CYS A 688 7.18 -6.81 17.68
C CYS A 688 7.70 -6.11 18.94
N ALA A 689 8.12 -4.86 18.82
CA ALA A 689 8.62 -4.06 19.93
C ALA A 689 7.58 -3.88 21.04
N LEU A 690 6.32 -3.62 20.67
CA LEU A 690 5.21 -3.55 21.61
C LEU A 690 4.94 -4.91 22.26
N GLY A 691 5.01 -6.01 21.50
CA GLY A 691 4.87 -7.37 22.01
C GLY A 691 5.96 -7.72 23.01
N VAL A 692 7.23 -7.46 22.69
CA VAL A 692 8.37 -7.66 23.60
C VAL A 692 8.24 -6.76 24.83
N GLY A 693 7.84 -5.51 24.65
CA GLY A 693 7.63 -4.57 25.76
C GLY A 693 6.52 -5.04 26.71
N LEU A 694 5.37 -5.47 26.19
CA LEU A 694 4.26 -6.03 26.97
C LEU A 694 4.65 -7.32 27.70
N PHE A 695 5.44 -8.18 27.05
CA PHE A 695 5.98 -9.38 27.68
C PHE A 695 6.88 -9.03 28.87
N ALA A 696 7.77 -8.04 28.70
CA ALA A 696 8.63 -7.55 29.76
C ALA A 696 7.87 -6.83 30.90
N GLU A 697 6.76 -6.15 30.60
CA GLU A 697 5.88 -5.52 31.60
C GLU A 697 5.25 -6.56 32.53
N GLN A 698 4.67 -7.62 31.97
CA GLN A 698 3.99 -8.67 32.75
C GLN A 698 4.93 -9.52 33.61
N ARG A 699 6.23 -9.48 33.33
CA ARG A 699 7.27 -10.17 34.09
C ARG A 699 7.88 -9.33 35.22
N ALA A 700 7.62 -8.02 35.29
CA ALA A 700 8.10 -7.21 36.40
C ALA A 700 7.60 -7.87 37.71
N PRO A 701 8.49 -8.29 38.64
CA PRO A 701 8.04 -9.00 39.82
C PRO A 701 7.00 -8.14 40.53
N ALA A 702 5.89 -8.75 40.95
CA ALA A 702 5.24 -8.26 42.14
C ALA A 702 6.36 -8.14 43.19
N ARG A 703 6.56 -6.93 43.72
CA ARG A 703 7.31 -6.76 44.97
C ARG A 703 6.70 -7.79 45.94
N ASP A 704 7.55 -8.65 46.46
CA ASP A 704 7.21 -9.78 47.33
C ASP A 704 6.69 -11.02 46.58
N ASP A 705 7.62 -11.89 46.19
CA ASP A 705 7.60 -13.31 46.61
C ASP A 705 8.74 -14.06 45.89
N ALA A 706 9.75 -14.43 46.68
CA ALA A 706 10.69 -15.48 46.31
C ALA A 706 9.90 -16.79 46.24
N LEU A 707 9.85 -17.44 45.07
CA LEU A 707 9.20 -18.75 44.93
C LEU A 707 10.05 -19.68 44.07
N ASP A 708 10.37 -20.81 44.70
CA ASP A 708 11.07 -21.98 44.22
C ASP A 708 10.58 -22.47 42.85
N LEU A 709 11.53 -22.88 42.01
CA LEU A 709 11.26 -23.54 40.73
C LEU A 709 10.91 -25.02 40.98
N PRO A 710 9.81 -25.55 40.42
CA PRO A 710 9.51 -26.97 40.51
C PRO A 710 10.38 -27.76 39.51
N SER A 711 11.08 -28.76 40.04
CA SER A 711 11.78 -29.82 39.33
C SER A 711 10.78 -30.82 38.73
N GLY A 712 10.25 -30.52 37.53
CA GLY A 712 9.40 -31.45 36.77
C GLY A 712 9.78 -31.46 35.29
N GLY A 713 10.21 -32.61 34.76
CA GLY A 713 10.62 -32.79 33.37
C GLY A 713 9.51 -32.49 32.34
N LEU A 714 9.91 -31.98 31.18
CA LEU A 714 9.03 -31.61 30.06
C LEU A 714 8.28 -32.83 29.50
N ASN A 715 6.94 -32.81 29.58
CA ASN A 715 6.08 -33.79 28.91
C ASN A 715 5.68 -33.29 27.51
N TRP A 716 6.25 -33.91 26.47
CA TRP A 716 6.10 -33.51 25.08
C TRP A 716 4.67 -33.67 24.53
N SER A 717 3.88 -34.62 25.04
CA SER A 717 2.52 -34.85 24.53
C SER A 717 1.55 -33.75 24.94
N GLU A 718 1.71 -33.21 26.15
CA GLU A 718 0.89 -32.13 26.70
C GLU A 718 1.24 -30.79 26.03
N LEU A 719 2.52 -30.58 25.71
CA LEU A 719 3.00 -29.46 24.91
C LEU A 719 2.38 -29.51 23.50
N ILE A 720 2.47 -30.64 22.80
CA ILE A 720 1.94 -30.77 21.44
C ILE A 720 0.42 -30.56 21.43
N GLN A 721 -0.33 -31.10 22.39
CA GLN A 721 -1.80 -30.92 22.45
C GLN A 721 -2.22 -29.50 22.85
N ARG A 722 -1.49 -28.80 23.74
CA ARG A 722 -1.79 -27.40 24.11
C ARG A 722 -1.53 -26.43 22.97
N TYR A 723 -0.55 -26.71 22.13
CA TYR A 723 -0.06 -25.77 21.11
C TYR A 723 -0.39 -26.19 19.67
N LEU A 724 -1.07 -27.34 19.47
CA LEU A 724 -1.56 -27.79 18.16
C LEU A 724 -2.46 -26.74 17.49
N TRP A 725 -3.34 -26.10 18.27
CA TRP A 725 -4.20 -25.02 17.79
C TRP A 725 -3.40 -23.78 17.36
N LEU A 726 -2.25 -23.53 17.99
CA LEU A 726 -1.34 -22.45 17.60
C LEU A 726 -0.59 -22.78 16.31
N VAL A 727 -0.18 -24.04 16.09
CA VAL A 727 0.40 -24.49 14.81
C VAL A 727 -0.65 -24.45 13.69
N VAL A 728 -1.90 -24.82 13.97
CA VAL A 728 -3.02 -24.71 13.02
C VAL A 728 -3.36 -23.24 12.74
N LEU A 729 -3.36 -22.37 13.76
CA LEU A 729 -3.50 -20.91 13.57
C LEU A 729 -2.30 -20.31 12.83
N LEU A 730 -1.10 -20.86 13.00
CA LEU A 730 0.13 -20.48 12.28
C LEU A 730 0.00 -20.80 10.79
N PHE A 731 -0.42 -22.02 10.45
CA PHE A 731 -0.68 -22.43 9.07
C PHE A 731 -1.88 -21.70 8.46
N ALA A 732 -2.92 -21.42 9.25
CA ALA A 732 -4.05 -20.62 8.81
C ALA A 732 -3.66 -19.15 8.56
N GLN A 733 -2.80 -18.55 9.39
CA GLN A 733 -2.28 -17.20 9.16
C GLN A 733 -1.34 -17.12 7.96
N ILE A 734 -0.52 -18.14 7.72
CA ILE A 734 0.26 -18.28 6.49
C ILE A 734 -0.68 -18.36 5.29
N ALA A 735 -1.74 -19.18 5.33
CA ALA A 735 -2.71 -19.24 4.24
C ALA A 735 -3.50 -17.91 4.07
N ILE A 736 -3.88 -17.25 5.16
CA ILE A 736 -4.68 -16.01 5.15
C ILE A 736 -3.86 -14.78 4.77
N ILE A 737 -2.54 -14.77 4.97
CA ILE A 737 -1.67 -13.65 4.61
C ILE A 737 -0.94 -13.95 3.30
N VAL A 738 -0.32 -15.11 3.16
CA VAL A 738 0.51 -15.43 1.97
C VAL A 738 -0.36 -15.67 0.73
N MET A 739 -1.54 -16.30 0.84
CA MET A 739 -2.36 -16.53 -0.36
C MET A 739 -2.97 -15.25 -0.94
N PRO A 740 -3.55 -14.31 -0.16
CA PRO A 740 -4.05 -13.06 -0.71
C PRO A 740 -2.92 -12.13 -1.19
N THR A 741 -1.78 -12.11 -0.51
CA THR A 741 -0.63 -11.26 -0.91
C THR A 741 0.02 -11.77 -2.21
N ASN A 742 0.14 -13.09 -2.39
CA ASN A 742 0.58 -13.67 -3.67
C ASN A 742 -0.49 -13.52 -4.76
N ALA A 743 -1.78 -13.60 -4.44
CA ALA A 743 -2.87 -13.35 -5.38
C ALA A 743 -2.97 -11.86 -5.79
N ALA A 744 -2.49 -10.95 -4.95
CA ALA A 744 -2.35 -9.51 -5.24
C ALA A 744 -1.06 -9.17 -6.01
N GLY A 745 -0.31 -10.16 -6.50
CA GLY A 745 0.86 -9.98 -7.36
C GLY A 745 2.18 -9.73 -6.63
N VAL A 746 2.20 -9.80 -5.29
CA VAL A 746 3.39 -9.56 -4.46
C VAL A 746 3.93 -10.91 -4.04
N ARG A 747 5.02 -11.37 -4.67
CA ARG A 747 5.68 -12.62 -4.32
C ARG A 747 6.35 -12.49 -2.95
N VAL A 748 5.73 -13.03 -1.90
CA VAL A 748 6.38 -13.16 -0.59
C VAL A 748 7.39 -14.30 -0.69
N THR A 749 8.69 -13.98 -0.67
CA THR A 749 9.76 -14.98 -0.78
C THR A 749 9.98 -15.75 0.52
N ILE A 750 10.59 -16.93 0.42
CA ILE A 750 10.91 -17.81 1.56
C ILE A 750 11.79 -17.09 2.60
N GLU A 751 12.60 -16.10 2.22
CA GLU A 751 13.40 -15.31 3.16
C GLU A 751 12.55 -14.44 4.11
N MET A 752 11.40 -13.92 3.65
CA MET A 752 10.45 -13.19 4.51
C MET A 752 9.78 -14.13 5.54
N ALA A 753 9.51 -15.38 5.15
CA ALA A 753 9.00 -16.40 6.07
C ALA A 753 10.05 -16.82 7.10
N ILE A 754 11.33 -16.86 6.73
CA ILE A 754 12.47 -17.11 7.64
C ILE A 754 12.58 -15.99 8.68
N PHE A 755 12.37 -14.73 8.31
CA PHE A 755 12.41 -13.60 9.26
C PHE A 755 11.30 -13.70 10.33
N ILE A 756 10.09 -14.08 9.91
CA ILE A 756 8.95 -14.33 10.81
C ILE A 756 9.19 -15.57 11.68
N LEU A 757 9.83 -16.61 11.14
CA LEU A 757 10.25 -17.82 11.86
C LEU A 757 11.33 -17.55 12.90
N VAL A 758 12.33 -16.73 12.59
CA VAL A 758 13.37 -16.30 13.54
C VAL A 758 12.76 -15.46 14.67
N MET A 759 11.78 -14.61 14.35
CA MET A 759 11.00 -13.84 15.32
C MET A 759 10.17 -14.72 16.25
N LEU A 760 9.42 -15.67 15.71
CA LEU A 760 8.63 -16.64 16.47
C LEU A 760 9.54 -17.56 17.28
N PHE A 761 10.68 -17.97 16.73
CA PHE A 761 11.68 -18.76 17.43
C PHE A 761 12.30 -17.99 18.60
N ALA A 762 12.65 -16.70 18.43
CA ALA A 762 13.13 -15.85 19.53
C ALA A 762 12.06 -15.64 20.61
N TRP A 763 10.79 -15.51 20.21
CA TRP A 763 9.65 -15.40 21.13
C TRP A 763 9.42 -16.72 21.90
N VAL A 764 9.49 -17.85 21.22
CA VAL A 764 9.39 -19.20 21.80
C VAL A 764 10.57 -19.50 22.72
N LEU A 765 11.81 -19.17 22.33
CA LEU A 765 13.00 -19.37 23.17
C LEU A 765 12.94 -18.53 24.46
N GLY A 766 12.37 -17.33 24.36
CA GLY A 766 12.10 -16.45 25.51
C GLY A 766 11.03 -17.01 26.45
N ILE A 767 10.03 -17.72 25.91
CA ILE A 767 8.99 -18.40 26.69
C ILE A 767 9.53 -19.69 27.33
N THR A 768 10.30 -20.50 26.60
CA THR A 768 10.83 -21.79 27.07
C THR A 768 11.96 -21.65 28.07
N ARG A 769 12.78 -20.60 27.98
CA ARG A 769 13.92 -20.39 28.90
C ARG A 769 13.50 -19.83 30.27
N TYR A 770 12.27 -19.31 30.41
CA TYR A 770 11.89 -18.52 31.59
C TYR A 770 10.46 -18.72 32.15
N GLY A 771 9.64 -19.58 31.55
CA GLY A 771 8.35 -20.00 32.09
C GLY A 771 7.17 -19.06 31.77
N LEU A 772 5.96 -19.64 31.65
CA LEU A 772 4.70 -18.95 31.33
C LEU A 772 4.02 -18.40 32.59
N ARG A 773 4.19 -17.10 32.86
CA ARG A 773 3.27 -16.27 33.68
C ARG A 773 2.52 -15.23 32.82
N LEU A 774 2.16 -15.60 31.59
CA LEU A 774 1.43 -14.72 30.65
C LEU A 774 -0.06 -15.02 30.69
N ASP A 775 -0.92 -14.00 30.80
CA ASP A 775 -2.33 -14.11 30.41
C ASP A 775 -2.43 -13.81 28.90
N PRO A 776 -2.64 -14.84 28.04
CA PRO A 776 -2.70 -14.66 26.59
C PRO A 776 -3.84 -13.74 26.15
N ARG A 777 -4.94 -13.67 26.94
CA ARG A 777 -6.10 -12.84 26.63
C ARG A 777 -5.80 -11.36 26.86
N ALA A 778 -5.23 -11.01 28.01
CA ALA A 778 -4.84 -9.64 28.32
C ALA A 778 -3.72 -9.16 27.39
N PHE A 779 -2.76 -10.02 27.06
CA PHE A 779 -1.69 -9.73 26.10
C PHE A 779 -2.26 -9.42 24.70
N GLY A 780 -3.06 -10.34 24.15
CA GLY A 780 -3.68 -10.16 22.83
C GLY A 780 -4.58 -8.94 22.75
N TRP A 781 -5.37 -8.66 23.80
CA TRP A 781 -6.24 -7.48 23.85
C TRP A 781 -5.45 -6.17 23.87
N ARG A 782 -4.43 -6.05 24.73
CA ARG A 782 -3.62 -4.81 24.85
C ARG A 782 -2.80 -4.56 23.59
N LEU A 783 -2.18 -5.60 23.02
CA LEU A 783 -1.43 -5.48 21.77
C LEU A 783 -2.38 -5.13 20.61
N GLY A 784 -3.51 -5.83 20.51
CA GLY A 784 -4.52 -5.61 19.48
C GLY A 784 -5.03 -4.17 19.43
N TRP A 785 -5.45 -3.60 20.56
CA TRP A 785 -5.94 -2.22 20.60
C TRP A 785 -4.86 -1.18 20.27
N ARG A 786 -3.62 -1.40 20.72
CA ARG A 786 -2.52 -0.49 20.39
C ARG A 786 -2.17 -0.54 18.91
N MET A 787 -2.17 -1.73 18.31
CA MET A 787 -1.97 -1.89 16.87
C MET A 787 -3.12 -1.30 16.06
N ILE A 788 -4.37 -1.51 16.47
CA ILE A 788 -5.54 -0.90 15.82
C ILE A 788 -5.45 0.63 15.89
N ALA A 789 -5.15 1.20 17.05
CA ALA A 789 -5.00 2.64 17.20
C ALA A 789 -3.84 3.18 16.35
N LEU A 790 -2.69 2.50 16.35
CA LEU A 790 -1.52 2.89 15.57
C LEU A 790 -1.81 2.83 14.06
N ILE A 791 -2.46 1.76 13.58
CA ILE A 791 -2.85 1.61 12.18
C ILE A 791 -3.88 2.68 11.80
N ALA A 792 -4.92 2.88 12.61
CA ALA A 792 -5.95 3.88 12.34
C ALA A 792 -5.36 5.29 12.29
N LEU A 793 -4.47 5.63 13.22
CA LEU A 793 -3.77 6.92 13.22
C LEU A 793 -2.81 7.04 12.03
N ALA A 794 -2.02 6.00 11.71
CA ALA A 794 -1.09 6.03 10.59
C ALA A 794 -1.82 6.16 9.24
N VAL A 795 -2.98 5.52 9.11
CA VAL A 795 -3.87 5.66 7.94
C VAL A 795 -4.55 7.02 7.90
N ALA A 796 -4.80 7.66 9.04
CA ALA A 796 -5.35 9.03 9.08
C ALA A 796 -4.29 10.11 8.83
N PHE A 797 -3.03 9.83 9.16
CA PHE A 797 -1.90 10.69 8.84
C PHE A 797 -1.48 10.59 7.37
N TYR A 798 -1.73 9.44 6.74
CA TYR A 798 -1.69 9.26 5.29
C TYR A 798 -2.92 9.90 4.64
#